data_AF-A0A4T0W3H5-F1
#
_entry.id   AF-A0A4T0W3H5-F1
#
_cell.length_a   1.000
_cell.length_b   1.000
_cell.length_c   1.000
_cell.angle_alpha   90.00
_cell.angle_beta   90.00
_cell.angle_gamma   90.00
#
_symmetry.space_group_name_H-M   'P 1'
#
loop_
_entity.id
_entity.type
_entity.pdbx_description
1 polymer ?
#
loop_
_entity_poly.entity_id
_entity_poly.type
_entity_poly.pdbx_seq_one_letter_code
_entity_poly.pdbx_strand_id
1 'polypeptide(L)'
;MGRGSPARPLSGSVFGGPAGRSLIDDASDSPGDPRNLIMKAYVPHVAIYASPDTEELAKDKGFKNGVWELLRPFGEQIQGKVTIRDSNGASRSWEDYSVRFVKFGENIEPPGAGGAKGAQSAVSNGQSGSALGSRNNYEDVENVVERHLSYAEESFLNTPHHGLTRQGLDVEATSPYYSLYLRRLLSGIPVSPHETFAHPVACVIAISSRSPSPIDDLRKLYNDTSSGENRLPVWVDGDYLRYYVLVHDEERDDITRSLALFDQMKRHLGLHCHLLRLRSTQSAETDDDSIPLPRSDWMSAAEEMADIRHSEDQEDFEDPTRHIFESDATAIRTFVREMVTQSIIPTMERHVSLWNDQVASRRRGITGRFMNLSRKWGGFGSSSRNSVVGGSSSSSAYDTLGFYRADASEAIMRKLADFAFMLRDWKLAHSTYDLLRSDFSDAKAWKYHAAANEMAAASLLIMPQSLPSKSRGETIDQMLEAAFYSYHTRCSSPFGALRSLTLGIELLRLRGGSCIDDAVRWGIRLLDSKILGSVGDALMKERLAVCYASKPGVGSGAWGHRKRKSAMWCILAGEAWHTQQKYIQSQRCLNEAGRIYSEFPHENGISKFNLANDFVSGLQHDLDDKLDVNGEGNQSPSQGVEELIVDEESEPLDLRSRRASMMGRGAVPAASLETAPLHEVTSPVKEKADGSVQDEFG
;
A
#
# COMPACT_ATOMS: atom_id res chain seq x y z
N MET A 1 -25.24 -4.39 -34.73
CA MET A 1 -25.37 -4.63 -33.28
C MET A 1 -24.00 -5.03 -32.78
N GLY A 2 -23.36 -4.16 -32.02
CA GLY A 2 -22.04 -4.35 -31.42
C GLY A 2 -21.85 -3.18 -30.46
N ARG A 3 -21.72 -3.46 -29.16
CA ARG A 3 -21.53 -2.43 -28.14
C ARG A 3 -20.09 -2.50 -27.66
N GLY A 4 -19.37 -1.42 -27.93
CA GLY A 4 -17.98 -1.22 -27.53
C GLY A 4 -17.86 -0.86 -26.05
N SER A 5 -16.71 -1.23 -25.49
CA SER A 5 -16.25 -0.88 -24.16
C SER A 5 -16.03 0.63 -24.00
N PRO A 6 -16.30 1.23 -22.84
CA PRO A 6 -15.97 2.62 -22.59
C PRO A 6 -14.50 2.74 -22.15
N ALA A 7 -13.65 3.21 -23.07
CA ALA A 7 -12.33 3.73 -22.73
C ALA A 7 -12.49 5.15 -22.14
N ARG A 8 -11.94 5.40 -20.94
CA ARG A 8 -11.78 6.77 -20.41
C ARG A 8 -10.48 7.40 -20.94
N PRO A 9 -10.47 8.69 -21.33
CA PRO A 9 -9.27 9.37 -21.79
C PRO A 9 -8.43 9.90 -20.61
N LEU A 10 -7.13 9.61 -20.61
CA LEU A 10 -6.11 10.24 -19.78
C LEU A 10 -5.60 11.50 -20.50
N SER A 11 -5.73 12.67 -19.88
CA SER A 11 -5.12 13.92 -20.36
C SER A 11 -4.53 14.67 -19.18
N GLY A 12 -3.20 14.81 -19.15
CA GLY A 12 -2.44 15.55 -18.16
C GLY A 12 -1.18 16.15 -18.80
N SER A 13 -1.01 17.45 -18.63
CA SER A 13 -0.09 18.33 -19.38
C SER A 13 1.41 18.07 -19.15
N VAL A 14 2.17 18.04 -20.24
CA VAL A 14 3.63 17.81 -20.31
C VAL A 14 4.37 19.15 -20.33
N PHE A 15 4.38 19.97 -19.27
CA PHE A 15 5.38 21.05 -19.12
C PHE A 15 5.61 21.45 -17.66
N GLY A 16 6.80 21.13 -17.13
CA GLY A 16 7.33 21.68 -15.87
C GLY A 16 8.39 20.79 -15.21
N GLY A 17 9.68 21.08 -15.44
CA GLY A 17 10.83 20.33 -14.89
C GLY A 17 10.99 20.33 -13.36
N PRO A 18 11.95 19.56 -12.81
CA PRO A 18 11.93 19.12 -11.42
C PRO A 18 12.75 20.04 -10.50
N ALA A 19 12.05 20.87 -9.73
CA ALA A 19 12.60 21.45 -8.50
C ALA A 19 11.47 21.56 -7.47
N GLY A 20 11.50 20.69 -6.45
CA GLY A 20 10.73 20.87 -5.21
C GLY A 20 9.25 20.47 -5.19
N ARG A 21 8.80 19.48 -5.99
CA ARG A 21 7.41 18.98 -5.89
C ARG A 21 7.18 18.22 -4.58
N SER A 22 6.11 18.56 -3.87
CA SER A 22 5.63 17.86 -2.68
C SER A 22 5.22 16.45 -3.09
N LEU A 23 5.77 15.42 -2.42
CA LEU A 23 5.40 14.03 -2.70
C LEU A 23 3.88 13.84 -2.68
N ILE A 24 3.13 14.63 -1.92
CA ILE A 24 1.71 14.46 -1.58
C ILE A 24 0.73 14.57 -2.76
N ASP A 25 1.02 15.31 -3.84
CA ASP A 25 0.00 15.66 -4.85
C ASP A 25 -0.18 14.66 -6.01
N ASP A 26 0.81 13.83 -6.34
CA ASP A 26 0.76 12.96 -7.54
C ASP A 26 0.17 11.55 -7.29
N ALA A 27 -0.33 11.28 -6.08
CA ALA A 27 -0.69 9.92 -5.67
C ALA A 27 -2.10 9.47 -6.10
N SER A 28 -3.00 10.33 -6.58
CA SER A 28 -4.39 9.90 -6.83
C SER A 28 -4.60 8.98 -8.04
N ASP A 29 -3.60 8.85 -8.93
CA ASP A 29 -3.88 8.43 -10.32
C ASP A 29 -3.40 7.01 -10.71
N SER A 30 -2.78 6.22 -9.81
CA SER A 30 -2.41 4.82 -10.13
C SER A 30 -2.67 3.82 -8.99
N PRO A 31 -3.57 2.82 -9.17
CA PRO A 31 -3.87 1.78 -8.17
C PRO A 31 -2.71 0.78 -7.91
N GLY A 32 -1.66 0.84 -8.73
CA GLY A 32 -0.41 0.08 -8.56
C GLY A 32 0.75 0.90 -7.97
N ASP A 33 0.54 2.17 -7.60
CA ASP A 33 1.57 2.96 -6.93
C ASP A 33 1.85 2.38 -5.53
N PRO A 34 3.09 1.95 -5.24
CA PRO A 34 3.47 1.43 -3.94
C PRO A 34 3.13 2.39 -2.80
N ARG A 35 3.17 3.70 -3.03
CA ARG A 35 2.83 4.68 -1.99
C ARG A 35 1.36 4.58 -1.58
N ASN A 36 0.45 4.53 -2.54
CA ASN A 36 -0.98 4.37 -2.29
C ASN A 36 -1.28 3.09 -1.55
N LEU A 37 -0.63 1.98 -1.95
CA LEU A 37 -0.77 0.70 -1.27
C LEU A 37 -0.33 0.82 0.20
N ILE A 38 0.83 1.43 0.47
CA ILE A 38 1.31 1.63 1.85
C ILE A 38 0.34 2.51 2.65
N MET A 39 -0.16 3.59 2.05
CA MET A 39 -1.09 4.51 2.71
C MET A 39 -2.44 3.86 3.05
N LYS A 40 -2.97 3.02 2.15
CA LYS A 40 -4.24 2.31 2.35
C LYS A 40 -4.10 1.04 3.21
N ALA A 41 -2.87 0.54 3.41
CA ALA A 41 -2.60 -0.60 4.29
C ALA A 41 -2.78 -0.26 5.79
N TYR A 42 -2.47 0.97 6.18
CA TYR A 42 -2.45 1.43 7.58
C TYR A 42 -3.58 2.42 7.83
N VAL A 43 -4.80 1.92 7.84
CA VAL A 43 -6.05 2.69 7.98
C VAL A 43 -6.85 2.23 9.20
N PRO A 44 -7.80 3.04 9.73
CA PRO A 44 -8.61 2.62 10.87
C PRO A 44 -9.40 1.34 10.58
N HIS A 45 -9.26 0.34 11.45
CA HIS A 45 -10.11 -0.86 11.41
C HIS A 45 -11.41 -0.61 12.17
N VAL A 46 -12.53 -0.96 11.54
CA VAL A 46 -13.89 -0.88 12.07
C VAL A 46 -14.44 -2.30 12.15
N ALA A 47 -14.59 -2.81 13.37
CA ALA A 47 -15.15 -4.14 13.57
C ALA A 47 -16.67 -4.13 13.32
N ILE A 48 -17.19 -5.21 12.73
CA ILE A 48 -18.61 -5.44 12.51
C ILE A 48 -19.08 -6.53 13.47
N TYR A 49 -20.12 -6.24 14.25
CA TYR A 49 -20.79 -7.19 15.12
C TYR A 49 -22.30 -6.99 15.02
N ALA A 50 -23.01 -7.95 14.43
CA ALA A 50 -24.43 -7.81 14.14
C ALA A 50 -25.27 -8.87 14.88
N SER A 51 -26.56 -8.57 15.10
CA SER A 51 -27.51 -9.55 15.62
C SER A 51 -27.80 -10.65 14.58
N PRO A 52 -28.21 -11.86 15.01
CA PRO A 52 -28.55 -12.96 14.11
C PRO A 52 -29.54 -12.57 13.00
N ASP A 53 -30.59 -11.82 13.35
CA ASP A 53 -31.62 -11.38 12.39
C ASP A 53 -31.06 -10.40 11.34
N THR A 54 -30.04 -9.63 11.70
CA THR A 54 -29.37 -8.69 10.78
C THR A 54 -28.43 -9.43 9.84
N GLU A 55 -27.74 -10.47 10.35
CA GLU A 55 -26.95 -11.36 9.51
C GLU A 55 -27.83 -12.17 8.55
N GLU A 56 -29.03 -12.57 8.98
CA GLU A 56 -30.02 -13.21 8.13
C GLU A 56 -30.52 -12.26 7.04
N LEU A 57 -30.82 -11.00 7.38
CA LEU A 57 -31.19 -9.98 6.38
C LEU A 57 -30.09 -9.80 5.32
N ALA A 58 -28.82 -9.78 5.71
CA ALA A 58 -27.72 -9.69 4.75
C ALA A 58 -27.60 -10.96 3.87
N LYS A 59 -27.87 -12.15 4.43
CA LYS A 59 -27.88 -13.41 3.69
C LYS A 59 -29.04 -13.51 2.70
N ASP A 60 -30.24 -13.08 3.08
CA ASP A 60 -31.42 -12.95 2.19
C ASP A 60 -31.09 -12.12 0.95
N LYS A 61 -30.19 -11.15 1.11
CA LYS A 61 -29.72 -10.23 0.08
C LYS A 61 -28.59 -10.78 -0.79
N GLY A 62 -28.12 -12.01 -0.53
CA GLY A 62 -27.04 -12.66 -1.28
C GLY A 62 -25.64 -12.54 -0.66
N PHE A 63 -25.51 -12.01 0.57
CA PHE A 63 -24.21 -11.88 1.26
C PHE A 63 -24.00 -13.02 2.26
N LYS A 64 -23.35 -14.10 1.81
CA LYS A 64 -23.10 -15.33 2.59
C LYS A 64 -22.35 -15.05 3.90
N ASN A 65 -21.42 -14.09 3.88
CA ASN A 65 -20.62 -13.70 5.04
C ASN A 65 -21.22 -12.53 5.83
N GLY A 66 -22.50 -12.23 5.60
CA GLY A 66 -23.29 -11.34 6.44
C GLY A 66 -23.03 -9.86 6.20
N VAL A 67 -23.33 -9.05 7.22
CA VAL A 67 -23.26 -7.58 7.15
C VAL A 67 -21.84 -7.09 6.87
N TRP A 68 -20.84 -7.78 7.39
CA TRP A 68 -19.43 -7.45 7.13
C TRP A 68 -19.11 -7.45 5.63
N GLU A 69 -19.56 -8.47 4.91
CA GLU A 69 -19.31 -8.62 3.48
C GLU A 69 -20.00 -7.54 2.66
N LEU A 70 -21.23 -7.19 3.03
CA LEU A 70 -22.00 -6.11 2.42
C LEU A 70 -21.30 -4.74 2.58
N LEU A 71 -20.80 -4.44 3.78
CA LEU A 71 -20.19 -3.13 4.07
C LEU A 71 -18.76 -2.98 3.54
N ARG A 72 -18.04 -4.09 3.36
CA ARG A 72 -16.60 -4.09 3.10
C ARG A 72 -16.15 -3.17 1.95
N PRO A 73 -16.75 -3.19 0.74
CA PRO A 73 -16.28 -2.36 -0.37
C PRO A 73 -16.41 -0.86 -0.11
N PHE A 74 -17.35 -0.46 0.75
CA PHE A 74 -17.64 0.95 1.03
C PHE A 74 -16.62 1.62 1.96
N GLY A 75 -15.71 0.84 2.58
CA GLY A 75 -14.60 1.37 3.38
C GLY A 75 -13.37 1.76 2.55
N GLU A 76 -13.23 1.23 1.34
CA GLU A 76 -11.99 1.34 0.55
C GLU A 76 -11.69 2.75 0.06
N GLN A 77 -12.73 3.57 -0.12
CA GLN A 77 -12.61 4.99 -0.36
C GLN A 77 -13.83 5.72 0.20
N ILE A 78 -13.58 6.60 1.16
CA ILE A 78 -14.65 7.41 1.76
C ILE A 78 -15.09 8.48 0.75
N GLN A 79 -16.40 8.60 0.55
CA GLN A 79 -16.96 9.53 -0.42
C GLN A 79 -16.65 10.99 -0.05
N GLY A 80 -16.00 11.69 -0.97
CA GLY A 80 -15.68 13.12 -0.84
C GLY A 80 -14.50 13.41 0.10
N LYS A 81 -14.25 14.70 0.33
CA LYS A 81 -13.13 15.16 1.16
C LYS A 81 -13.33 14.83 2.63
N VAL A 82 -12.32 14.21 3.22
CA VAL A 82 -12.22 13.92 4.65
C VAL A 82 -11.22 14.89 5.26
N THR A 83 -11.65 15.71 6.22
CA THR A 83 -10.78 16.69 6.89
C THR A 83 -10.26 16.11 8.20
N ILE A 84 -8.95 16.16 8.39
CA ILE A 84 -8.25 15.64 9.56
C ILE A 84 -7.40 16.76 10.16
N ARG A 85 -7.45 16.90 11.47
CA ARG A 85 -6.66 17.84 12.25
C ARG A 85 -5.42 17.15 12.81
N ASP A 86 -4.25 17.74 12.57
CA ASP A 86 -3.00 17.28 13.15
C ASP A 86 -2.87 17.66 14.64
N SER A 87 -1.82 17.15 15.29
CA SER A 87 -1.55 17.42 16.71
C SER A 87 -1.20 18.87 17.02
N ASN A 88 -0.90 19.71 16.02
CA ASN A 88 -0.66 21.14 16.18
C ASN A 88 -1.93 21.98 15.89
N GLY A 89 -3.05 21.33 15.59
CA GLY A 89 -4.32 21.97 15.27
C GLY A 89 -4.49 22.35 13.80
N ALA A 90 -3.57 21.99 12.91
CA ALA A 90 -3.70 22.28 11.48
C ALA A 90 -4.61 21.25 10.80
N SER A 91 -5.65 21.73 10.11
CA SER A 91 -6.58 20.89 9.36
C SER A 91 -6.12 20.70 7.91
N ARG A 92 -6.16 19.45 7.43
CA ARG A 92 -5.91 19.10 6.02
C ARG A 92 -7.02 18.20 5.51
N SER A 93 -7.40 18.36 4.24
CA SER A 93 -8.44 17.55 3.61
C SER A 93 -7.84 16.55 2.63
N TRP A 94 -8.37 15.34 2.63
CA TRP A 94 -7.90 14.19 1.85
C TRP A 94 -9.05 13.59 1.05
N GLU A 95 -8.82 13.23 -0.21
CA GLU A 95 -9.83 12.62 -1.11
C GLU A 95 -9.70 11.08 -1.17
N ASP A 96 -8.61 10.55 -0.65
CA ASP A 96 -8.16 9.16 -0.72
C ASP A 96 -8.18 8.47 0.65
N TYR A 97 -8.97 8.97 1.61
CA TYR A 97 -9.07 8.36 2.94
C TYR A 97 -9.91 7.08 2.90
N SER A 98 -9.53 6.09 3.69
CA SER A 98 -10.16 4.77 3.72
C SER A 98 -10.27 4.27 5.16
N VAL A 99 -11.16 3.31 5.39
CA VAL A 99 -11.25 2.51 6.62
C VAL A 99 -11.40 1.04 6.24
N ARG A 100 -11.10 0.13 7.17
CA ARG A 100 -11.20 -1.30 6.91
C ARG A 100 -12.28 -1.94 7.76
N PHE A 101 -13.27 -2.53 7.11
CA PHE A 101 -14.26 -3.34 7.81
C PHE A 101 -13.71 -4.74 8.07
N VAL A 102 -13.74 -5.15 9.33
CA VAL A 102 -13.28 -6.47 9.79
C VAL A 102 -14.36 -7.13 10.63
N LYS A 103 -14.39 -8.46 10.69
CA LYS A 103 -15.28 -9.17 11.61
C LYS A 103 -14.76 -9.01 13.03
N PHE A 104 -15.67 -8.79 13.98
CA PHE A 104 -15.30 -8.64 15.38
C PHE A 104 -14.74 -9.96 15.95
N GLY A 105 -13.62 -9.90 16.66
CA GLY A 105 -13.02 -11.05 17.34
C GLY A 105 -12.24 -12.02 16.44
N GLU A 106 -12.10 -11.74 15.15
CA GLU A 106 -11.36 -12.59 14.20
C GLU A 106 -9.89 -12.14 14.00
N ASN A 107 -9.07 -13.04 13.44
CA ASN A 107 -7.67 -12.80 13.07
C ASN A 107 -6.77 -12.30 14.24
N ILE A 108 -6.98 -12.86 15.43
CA ILE A 108 -6.22 -12.53 16.65
C ILE A 108 -4.99 -13.43 16.77
N GLU A 109 -3.80 -12.81 16.81
CA GLU A 109 -2.55 -13.53 17.05
C GLU A 109 -2.44 -13.93 18.54
N PRO A 110 -2.15 -15.21 18.86
CA PRO A 110 -1.94 -15.62 20.23
C PRO A 110 -0.67 -14.98 20.82
N PRO A 111 -0.68 -14.57 22.11
CA PRO A 111 0.50 -14.00 22.75
C PRO A 111 1.65 -15.02 22.77
N GLY A 112 2.83 -14.63 22.28
CA GLY A 112 4.04 -15.47 22.33
C GLY A 112 4.34 -16.31 21.09
N ALA A 113 3.58 -16.21 19.99
CA ALA A 113 3.82 -16.95 18.75
C ALA A 113 5.20 -16.72 18.09
N GLY A 114 5.97 -15.72 18.57
CA GLY A 114 7.31 -15.40 18.09
C GLY A 114 8.47 -15.84 18.98
N GLY A 115 8.27 -16.70 20.00
CA GLY A 115 9.40 -17.14 20.81
C GLY A 115 9.08 -17.97 22.04
N ALA A 116 8.89 -19.28 21.85
CA ALA A 116 9.25 -20.28 22.86
C ALA A 116 9.26 -21.68 22.23
N LYS A 117 10.43 -22.32 22.18
CA LYS A 117 10.50 -23.78 22.18
C LYS A 117 10.00 -24.25 23.55
N GLY A 118 8.73 -24.65 23.63
CA GLY A 118 8.20 -25.42 24.76
C GLY A 118 6.85 -24.94 25.28
N ALA A 119 5.77 -25.59 24.84
CA ALA A 119 4.74 -26.15 25.71
C ALA A 119 3.75 -26.96 24.87
N GLN A 120 3.65 -28.25 25.19
CA GLN A 120 2.64 -29.17 24.71
C GLN A 120 1.25 -28.79 25.26
N SER A 121 0.23 -29.07 24.44
CA SER A 121 -1.11 -29.50 24.85
C SER A 121 -1.96 -28.58 25.73
N ALA A 122 -2.95 -27.95 25.10
CA ALA A 122 -4.30 -27.88 25.63
C ALA A 122 -5.29 -27.91 24.46
N VAL A 123 -5.77 -29.12 24.15
CA VAL A 123 -6.92 -29.33 23.27
C VAL A 123 -8.17 -29.02 24.10
N SER A 124 -8.88 -27.94 23.77
CA SER A 124 -10.27 -27.74 24.18
C SER A 124 -11.16 -27.84 22.94
N ASN A 125 -12.00 -28.88 22.95
CA ASN A 125 -12.94 -29.25 21.90
C ASN A 125 -13.92 -28.13 21.52
N GLY A 126 -14.20 -28.05 20.20
CA GLY A 126 -15.55 -27.72 19.72
C GLY A 126 -15.74 -26.37 19.04
N GLN A 127 -15.06 -26.12 17.92
CA GLN A 127 -15.62 -25.44 16.72
C GLN A 127 -14.58 -25.49 15.60
N SER A 128 -14.81 -26.38 14.64
CA SER A 128 -13.99 -26.51 13.45
C SER A 128 -14.27 -25.34 12.51
N GLY A 129 -13.35 -24.37 12.45
CA GLY A 129 -13.35 -23.32 11.43
C GLY A 129 -12.84 -21.95 11.89
N SER A 130 -11.55 -21.81 12.24
CA SER A 130 -10.87 -20.50 12.28
C SER A 130 -9.36 -20.56 12.59
N ALA A 131 -8.80 -21.72 12.95
CA ALA A 131 -7.41 -21.81 13.43
C ALA A 131 -6.33 -22.01 12.34
N LEU A 132 -6.66 -21.86 11.04
CA LEU A 132 -5.69 -22.04 9.94
C LEU A 132 -4.95 -20.75 9.54
N GLY A 133 -5.48 -19.58 9.86
CA GLY A 133 -5.09 -18.31 9.22
C GLY A 133 -3.86 -17.57 9.77
N SER A 134 -3.10 -18.13 10.71
CA SER A 134 -1.96 -17.42 11.32
C SER A 134 -0.60 -18.03 10.99
N ARG A 135 -0.53 -19.24 10.43
CA ARG A 135 0.74 -19.96 10.42
C ARG A 135 1.66 -19.55 9.27
N ASN A 136 1.12 -19.19 8.09
CA ASN A 136 1.93 -18.98 6.88
C ASN A 136 1.45 -17.80 5.99
N ASN A 137 1.10 -16.64 6.55
CA ASN A 137 0.56 -15.50 5.77
C ASN A 137 1.41 -15.10 4.56
N TYR A 138 2.74 -15.31 4.59
CA TYR A 138 3.60 -14.99 3.44
C TYR A 138 3.64 -16.12 2.39
N GLU A 139 3.46 -17.38 2.76
CA GLU A 139 3.33 -18.46 1.77
C GLU A 139 2.02 -18.32 1.01
N ASP A 140 0.94 -17.92 1.69
CA ASP A 140 -0.33 -17.60 1.02
C ASP A 140 -0.13 -16.47 0.00
N VAL A 141 0.69 -15.46 0.30
CA VAL A 141 1.03 -14.38 -0.65
C VAL A 141 1.75 -14.93 -1.88
N GLU A 142 2.74 -15.81 -1.68
CA GLU A 142 3.44 -16.48 -2.79
C GLU A 142 2.46 -17.29 -3.65
N ASN A 143 1.62 -18.12 -3.01
CA ASN A 143 0.66 -19.01 -3.68
C ASN A 143 -0.39 -18.24 -4.51
N VAL A 144 -0.94 -17.14 -3.96
CA VAL A 144 -1.90 -16.30 -4.70
C VAL A 144 -1.27 -15.77 -5.97
N VAL A 145 -0.09 -15.16 -5.84
CA VAL A 145 0.58 -14.52 -6.97
C VAL A 145 1.02 -15.56 -7.99
N GLU A 146 1.50 -16.73 -7.54
CA GLU A 146 1.81 -17.87 -8.39
C GLU A 146 0.59 -18.34 -9.18
N ARG A 147 -0.59 -18.42 -8.56
CA ARG A 147 -1.81 -18.86 -9.23
C ARG A 147 -2.26 -17.88 -10.32
N HIS A 148 -2.23 -16.58 -10.02
CA HIS A 148 -2.50 -15.52 -10.99
C HIS A 148 -1.49 -15.51 -12.14
N LEU A 149 -0.20 -15.70 -11.84
CA LEU A 149 0.85 -15.83 -12.85
C LEU A 149 0.62 -17.05 -13.75
N SER A 150 0.30 -18.20 -13.17
CA SER A 150 0.06 -19.45 -13.91
C SER A 150 -1.15 -19.33 -14.84
N TYR A 151 -2.24 -18.75 -14.34
CA TYR A 151 -3.43 -18.48 -15.15
C TYR A 151 -3.11 -17.55 -16.33
N ALA A 152 -2.30 -16.51 -16.12
CA ALA A 152 -1.90 -15.61 -17.20
C ALA A 152 -1.00 -16.28 -18.24
N GLU A 153 -0.07 -17.14 -17.82
CA GLU A 153 0.76 -17.94 -18.73
C GLU A 153 -0.10 -18.89 -19.57
N GLU A 154 -1.03 -19.61 -18.95
CA GLU A 154 -1.98 -20.51 -19.64
C GLU A 154 -2.90 -19.75 -20.61
N SER A 155 -3.44 -18.61 -20.19
CA SER A 155 -4.34 -17.79 -21.01
C SER A 155 -3.65 -17.24 -22.26
N PHE A 156 -2.37 -16.88 -22.14
CA PHE A 156 -1.57 -16.41 -23.26
C PHE A 156 -1.29 -17.53 -24.26
N LEU A 157 -0.94 -18.73 -23.79
CA LEU A 157 -0.72 -19.90 -24.64
C LEU A 157 -1.99 -20.31 -25.41
N ASN A 158 -3.17 -20.11 -24.81
CA ASN A 158 -4.44 -20.49 -25.41
C ASN A 158 -5.06 -19.44 -26.35
N THR A 159 -4.45 -18.24 -26.48
CA THR A 159 -4.99 -17.17 -27.34
C THR A 159 -4.18 -17.04 -28.64
N PRO A 160 -4.78 -17.18 -29.83
CA PRO A 160 -4.06 -17.03 -31.09
C PRO A 160 -3.57 -15.58 -31.26
N HIS A 161 -2.25 -15.44 -31.33
CA HIS A 161 -1.44 -14.26 -31.63
C HIS A 161 -2.16 -12.93 -31.86
N HIS A 162 -2.18 -12.09 -30.83
CA HIS A 162 -2.16 -10.64 -31.00
C HIS A 162 -1.15 -9.99 -30.02
N GLY A 163 0.10 -9.82 -30.49
CA GLY A 163 0.96 -8.65 -30.28
C GLY A 163 1.14 -7.99 -28.90
N LEU A 164 0.89 -8.65 -27.77
CA LEU A 164 1.03 -8.04 -26.43
C LEU A 164 2.47 -8.08 -25.85
N THR A 165 3.44 -8.64 -26.56
CA THR A 165 4.84 -8.78 -26.11
C THR A 165 5.69 -7.51 -26.20
N ARG A 166 5.08 -6.35 -26.51
CA ARG A 166 5.81 -5.10 -26.78
C ARG A 166 6.01 -4.18 -25.57
N GLN A 167 5.55 -4.57 -24.38
CA GLN A 167 5.65 -3.75 -23.16
C GLN A 167 6.82 -4.24 -22.31
N GLY A 168 7.90 -3.45 -22.28
CA GLY A 168 9.04 -3.66 -21.36
C GLY A 168 8.67 -3.43 -19.90
N LEU A 169 9.66 -3.49 -19.00
CA LEU A 169 9.44 -3.06 -17.60
C LEU A 169 9.37 -1.54 -17.58
N ASP A 170 8.15 -1.01 -17.55
CA ASP A 170 7.94 0.42 -17.41
C ASP A 170 8.47 0.90 -16.05
N VAL A 171 9.33 1.92 -16.06
CA VAL A 171 9.87 2.53 -14.83
C VAL A 171 8.79 3.33 -14.11
N GLU A 172 7.80 3.83 -14.87
CA GLU A 172 6.69 4.65 -14.40
C GLU A 172 5.53 3.79 -13.90
N ALA A 173 5.29 2.60 -14.46
CA ALA A 173 4.25 1.67 -14.04
C ALA A 173 4.79 0.43 -13.29
N THR A 174 4.28 0.19 -12.08
CA THR A 174 4.59 -1.01 -11.30
C THR A 174 4.03 -2.26 -11.99
N SER A 175 4.83 -3.33 -12.09
CA SER A 175 4.34 -4.66 -12.54
C SER A 175 3.05 -5.04 -11.80
N PRO A 176 2.00 -5.52 -12.50
CA PRO A 176 0.73 -5.87 -11.86
C PRO A 176 0.91 -6.96 -10.80
N TYR A 177 1.81 -7.93 -11.04
CA TYR A 177 2.12 -9.00 -10.09
C TYR A 177 2.88 -8.51 -8.86
N TYR A 178 3.80 -7.56 -9.02
CA TYR A 178 4.44 -6.94 -7.85
C TYR A 178 3.45 -6.11 -7.03
N SER A 179 2.56 -5.38 -7.71
CA SER A 179 1.49 -4.63 -7.04
C SER A 179 0.56 -5.55 -6.26
N LEU A 180 0.20 -6.70 -6.85
CA LEU A 180 -0.58 -7.75 -6.18
C LEU A 180 0.19 -8.32 -4.98
N TYR A 181 1.46 -8.69 -5.16
CA TYR A 181 2.31 -9.22 -4.10
C TYR A 181 2.40 -8.26 -2.91
N LEU A 182 2.70 -6.98 -3.17
CA LEU A 182 2.77 -5.94 -2.14
C LEU A 182 1.40 -5.73 -1.46
N ARG A 183 0.31 -5.67 -2.24
CA ARG A 183 -1.04 -5.53 -1.69
C ARG A 183 -1.38 -6.70 -0.77
N ARG A 184 -1.15 -7.94 -1.18
CA ARG A 184 -1.45 -9.13 -0.37
C ARG A 184 -0.59 -9.25 0.87
N LEU A 185 0.68 -8.89 0.78
CA LEU A 185 1.57 -8.79 1.94
C LEU A 185 1.04 -7.81 3.01
N LEU A 186 0.34 -6.75 2.58
CA LEU A 186 -0.19 -5.69 3.44
C LEU A 186 -1.69 -5.84 3.79
N SER A 187 -2.43 -6.73 3.14
CA SER A 187 -3.87 -6.91 3.38
C SER A 187 -4.21 -7.77 4.60
N GLY A 188 -3.33 -8.69 4.99
CA GLY A 188 -3.57 -9.71 6.02
C GLY A 188 -2.95 -9.43 7.39
N ILE A 189 -2.84 -8.16 7.81
CA ILE A 189 -2.23 -7.80 9.11
C ILE A 189 -3.13 -8.31 10.26
N PRO A 190 -2.63 -9.22 11.12
CA PRO A 190 -3.42 -9.76 12.22
C PRO A 190 -3.52 -8.78 13.40
N VAL A 191 -4.56 -8.94 14.21
CA VAL A 191 -4.67 -8.26 15.51
C VAL A 191 -3.60 -8.84 16.42
N SER A 192 -2.58 -8.05 16.72
CA SER A 192 -1.39 -8.50 17.44
C SER A 192 -1.07 -7.61 18.62
N PRO A 193 -0.34 -8.10 19.64
CA PRO A 193 -0.10 -7.31 20.85
C PRO A 193 0.93 -6.19 20.68
N HIS A 194 1.73 -6.21 19.61
CA HIS A 194 2.93 -5.37 19.44
C HIS A 194 2.75 -4.16 18.52
N GLU A 195 1.68 -4.14 17.73
CA GLU A 195 1.23 -3.01 16.93
C GLU A 195 -0.31 -2.94 16.94
N THR A 196 -0.86 -1.73 16.82
CA THR A 196 -2.30 -1.49 17.03
C THR A 196 -3.06 -1.10 15.75
N PHE A 197 -2.42 -1.20 14.57
CA PHE A 197 -3.09 -0.89 13.28
C PHE A 197 -4.31 -1.76 13.00
N ALA A 198 -4.24 -3.05 13.36
CA ALA A 198 -5.35 -3.97 13.19
C ALA A 198 -6.34 -3.95 14.36
N HIS A 199 -6.06 -3.22 15.44
CA HIS A 199 -6.98 -3.12 16.58
C HIS A 199 -8.19 -2.27 16.16
N PRO A 200 -9.41 -2.63 16.59
CA PRO A 200 -10.59 -1.86 16.24
C PRO A 200 -10.50 -0.46 16.84
N VAL A 201 -10.59 0.55 15.98
CA VAL A 201 -10.79 1.95 16.38
C VAL A 201 -12.26 2.19 16.70
N ALA A 202 -13.13 1.50 15.98
CA ALA A 202 -14.57 1.50 16.20
C ALA A 202 -15.16 0.10 16.01
N CYS A 203 -16.36 -0.11 16.54
CA CYS A 203 -17.18 -1.30 16.35
C CYS A 203 -18.59 -0.87 15.96
N VAL A 204 -19.05 -1.29 14.78
CA VAL A 204 -20.44 -1.20 14.36
C VAL A 204 -21.22 -2.31 15.04
N ILE A 205 -22.19 -1.93 15.87
CA ILE A 205 -23.14 -2.85 16.51
C ILE A 205 -24.45 -2.73 15.74
N ALA A 206 -24.76 -3.71 14.91
CA ALA A 206 -25.91 -3.67 14.00
C ALA A 206 -27.06 -4.56 14.49
N ILE A 207 -28.27 -4.01 14.50
CA ILE A 207 -29.52 -4.73 14.79
C ILE A 207 -30.53 -4.46 13.68
N SER A 208 -31.50 -5.35 13.50
CA SER A 208 -32.54 -5.22 12.48
C SER A 208 -33.85 -4.72 13.08
N SER A 209 -34.63 -3.95 12.31
CA SER A 209 -36.02 -3.63 12.66
C SER A 209 -36.93 -4.87 12.74
N ARG A 210 -36.50 -6.01 12.17
CA ARG A 210 -37.18 -7.31 12.28
C ARG A 210 -37.12 -7.93 13.68
N SER A 211 -36.18 -7.49 14.52
CA SER A 211 -36.02 -8.05 15.86
C SER A 211 -37.27 -7.79 16.73
N PRO A 212 -37.77 -8.82 17.45
CA PRO A 212 -38.90 -8.65 18.36
C PRO A 212 -38.53 -7.82 19.60
N SER A 213 -37.25 -7.75 19.96
CA SER A 213 -36.73 -7.09 21.17
C SER A 213 -35.41 -6.33 20.90
N PRO A 214 -35.43 -5.29 20.04
CA PRO A 214 -34.23 -4.67 19.49
C PRO A 214 -33.32 -4.01 20.54
N ILE A 215 -33.91 -3.46 21.61
CA ILE A 215 -33.15 -2.83 22.71
C ILE A 215 -32.43 -3.90 23.56
N ASP A 216 -33.03 -5.06 23.76
CA ASP A 216 -32.41 -6.14 24.53
C ASP A 216 -31.32 -6.84 23.73
N ASP A 217 -31.51 -7.01 22.42
CA ASP A 217 -30.46 -7.49 21.51
C ASP A 217 -29.25 -6.56 21.55
N LEU A 218 -29.47 -5.25 21.50
CA LEU A 218 -28.39 -4.27 21.58
C LEU A 218 -27.63 -4.34 22.91
N ARG A 219 -28.35 -4.49 24.03
CA ARG A 219 -27.71 -4.68 25.36
C ARG A 219 -26.90 -5.97 25.40
N LYS A 220 -27.43 -7.06 24.82
CA LYS A 220 -26.72 -8.34 24.72
C LYS A 220 -25.43 -8.17 23.92
N LEU A 221 -25.49 -7.60 22.73
CA LEU A 221 -24.31 -7.35 21.89
C LEU A 221 -23.28 -6.45 22.60
N TYR A 222 -23.73 -5.43 23.31
CA TYR A 222 -22.84 -4.58 24.12
C TYR A 222 -22.14 -5.37 25.22
N ASN A 223 -22.88 -6.19 25.98
CA ASN A 223 -22.32 -6.98 27.07
C ASN A 223 -21.35 -8.04 26.54
N ASP A 224 -21.69 -8.71 25.44
CA ASP A 224 -20.88 -9.76 24.81
C ASP A 224 -19.51 -9.22 24.37
N THR A 225 -19.47 -7.99 23.85
CA THR A 225 -18.22 -7.34 23.41
C THR A 225 -17.42 -6.70 24.56
N SER A 226 -18.07 -6.35 25.68
CA SER A 226 -17.43 -5.59 26.77
C SER A 226 -16.99 -6.44 27.95
N SER A 227 -17.80 -7.43 28.34
CA SER A 227 -17.58 -8.26 29.55
C SER A 227 -17.91 -9.74 29.34
N GLY A 228 -18.49 -10.09 28.21
CA GLY A 228 -18.87 -11.46 27.87
C GLY A 228 -17.75 -12.29 27.26
N GLU A 229 -18.16 -13.40 26.63
CA GLU A 229 -17.26 -14.41 26.08
C GLU A 229 -16.48 -13.92 24.86
N ASN A 230 -17.07 -13.01 24.07
CA ASN A 230 -16.47 -12.47 22.85
C ASN A 230 -15.55 -11.26 23.11
N ARG A 231 -15.26 -10.91 24.38
CA ARG A 231 -14.39 -9.77 24.69
C ARG A 231 -13.01 -9.95 24.05
N LEU A 232 -12.47 -8.84 23.55
CA LEU A 232 -11.12 -8.84 22.98
C LEU A 232 -10.06 -9.12 24.06
N PRO A 233 -8.86 -9.62 23.67
CA PRO A 233 -7.77 -9.85 24.59
C PRO A 233 -7.39 -8.59 25.39
N VAL A 234 -6.86 -8.78 26.61
CA VAL A 234 -6.55 -7.68 27.56
C VAL A 234 -5.44 -6.71 27.11
N TRP A 235 -4.72 -7.05 26.04
CA TRP A 235 -3.74 -6.18 25.38
C TRP A 235 -4.33 -5.37 24.23
N VAL A 236 -5.58 -5.66 23.84
CA VAL A 236 -6.40 -4.79 22.99
C VAL A 236 -7.20 -3.86 23.89
N ASP A 237 -7.25 -2.59 23.54
CA ASP A 237 -8.05 -1.62 24.28
C ASP A 237 -9.54 -1.84 24.02
N GLY A 238 -10.32 -2.07 25.08
CA GLY A 238 -11.78 -2.23 25.01
C GLY A 238 -12.56 -0.91 24.90
N ASP A 239 -11.88 0.23 25.03
CA ASP A 239 -12.45 1.58 24.89
C ASP A 239 -12.39 2.08 23.44
N TYR A 240 -12.86 1.24 22.51
CA TYR A 240 -13.10 1.65 21.13
C TYR A 240 -14.48 2.27 20.96
N LEU A 241 -14.64 3.10 19.93
CA LEU A 241 -15.91 3.77 19.61
C LEU A 241 -16.98 2.73 19.24
N ARG A 242 -18.10 2.69 19.96
CA ARG A 242 -19.25 1.86 19.59
C ARG A 242 -20.23 2.71 18.76
N TYR A 243 -20.54 2.25 17.55
CA TYR A 243 -21.44 2.92 16.63
C TYR A 243 -22.65 2.02 16.36
N TYR A 244 -23.84 2.46 16.76
CA TYR A 244 -25.04 1.62 16.73
C TYR A 244 -25.83 1.81 15.45
N VAL A 245 -26.09 0.73 14.72
CA VAL A 245 -26.82 0.79 13.45
C VAL A 245 -28.13 0.02 13.58
N LEU A 246 -29.25 0.70 13.31
CA LEU A 246 -30.53 0.04 13.09
C LEU A 246 -30.72 -0.16 11.59
N VAL A 247 -30.72 -1.41 11.15
CA VAL A 247 -30.97 -1.80 9.76
C VAL A 247 -32.47 -1.95 9.56
N HIS A 248 -33.05 -1.03 8.81
CA HIS A 248 -34.46 -1.05 8.43
C HIS A 248 -34.66 -1.72 7.09
N ASP A 249 -35.55 -2.70 7.06
CA ASP A 249 -36.01 -3.38 5.85
C ASP A 249 -37.13 -2.58 5.17
N GLU A 250 -36.81 -1.92 4.05
CA GLU A 250 -37.76 -1.11 3.28
C GLU A 250 -38.94 -1.89 2.69
N GLU A 251 -38.81 -3.21 2.52
CA GLU A 251 -39.81 -4.01 1.82
C GLU A 251 -40.79 -4.70 2.77
N ARG A 252 -40.36 -4.96 4.01
CA ARG A 252 -41.12 -5.78 4.96
C ARG A 252 -41.53 -5.05 6.23
N ASP A 253 -40.84 -3.97 6.60
CA ASP A 253 -41.08 -3.28 7.87
C ASP A 253 -41.73 -1.90 7.73
N ASP A 254 -42.32 -1.40 8.82
CA ASP A 254 -42.88 -0.04 8.90
C ASP A 254 -41.81 0.97 9.32
N ILE A 255 -41.49 1.91 8.43
CA ILE A 255 -40.52 2.99 8.67
C ILE A 255 -40.89 3.84 9.89
N THR A 256 -42.18 4.05 10.17
CA THR A 256 -42.64 4.88 11.31
C THR A 256 -42.24 4.24 12.63
N ARG A 257 -42.37 2.91 12.73
CA ARG A 257 -41.94 2.13 13.90
C ARG A 257 -40.42 2.18 14.04
N SER A 258 -39.69 2.03 12.94
CA SER A 258 -38.22 2.06 12.93
C SER A 258 -37.67 3.43 13.32
N LEU A 259 -38.31 4.52 12.89
CA LEU A 259 -37.96 5.88 13.32
C LEU A 259 -38.20 6.09 14.82
N ALA A 260 -39.33 5.61 15.36
CA ALA A 260 -39.61 5.70 16.79
C ALA A 260 -38.59 4.91 17.63
N LEU A 261 -38.23 3.70 17.18
CA LEU A 261 -37.18 2.88 17.78
C LEU A 261 -35.81 3.56 17.71
N PHE A 262 -35.47 4.14 16.55
CA PHE A 262 -34.22 4.87 16.37
C PHE A 262 -34.12 6.10 17.29
N ASP A 263 -35.22 6.84 17.48
CA ASP A 263 -35.28 7.93 18.44
C ASP A 263 -35.11 7.45 19.88
N GLN A 264 -35.64 6.27 20.21
CA GLN A 264 -35.39 5.64 21.50
C GLN A 264 -33.91 5.26 21.66
N MET A 265 -33.27 4.67 20.64
CA MET A 265 -31.85 4.34 20.66
C MET A 265 -30.99 5.58 20.88
N LYS A 266 -31.23 6.67 20.13
CA LYS A 266 -30.53 7.96 20.30
C LYS A 266 -30.60 8.47 21.74
N ARG A 267 -31.77 8.40 22.36
CA ARG A 267 -31.97 8.85 23.76
C ARG A 267 -31.17 8.02 24.78
N HIS A 268 -31.00 6.72 24.55
CA HIS A 268 -30.36 5.82 25.52
C HIS A 268 -28.86 5.61 25.28
N LEU A 269 -28.40 5.69 24.02
CA LEU A 269 -27.05 5.30 23.61
C LEU A 269 -26.20 6.47 23.11
N GLY A 270 -26.81 7.65 22.93
CA GLY A 270 -26.15 8.86 22.49
C GLY A 270 -26.19 9.05 20.97
N LEU A 271 -25.24 9.85 20.47
CA LEU A 271 -25.26 10.39 19.11
C LEU A 271 -24.59 9.47 18.07
N HIS A 272 -23.84 8.45 18.50
CA HIS A 272 -23.13 7.53 17.61
C HIS A 272 -24.07 6.42 17.12
N CYS A 273 -25.06 6.80 16.33
CA CYS A 273 -26.00 5.85 15.77
C CYS A 273 -26.54 6.27 14.41
N HIS A 274 -26.95 5.30 13.59
CA HIS A 274 -27.50 5.53 12.26
C HIS A 274 -28.68 4.60 11.95
N LEU A 275 -29.65 5.09 11.17
CA LEU A 275 -30.74 4.30 10.61
C LEU A 275 -30.38 3.94 9.18
N LEU A 276 -29.94 2.70 8.95
CA LEU A 276 -29.55 2.23 7.63
C LEU A 276 -30.76 1.57 6.95
N ARG A 277 -31.26 2.21 5.90
CA ARG A 277 -32.43 1.75 5.15
C ARG A 277 -31.97 0.90 3.96
N LEU A 278 -32.36 -0.37 3.93
CA LEU A 278 -31.97 -1.33 2.88
C LEU A 278 -33.19 -2.10 2.38
N ARG A 279 -33.15 -2.51 1.11
CA ARG A 279 -34.08 -3.54 0.62
C ARG A 279 -33.66 -4.92 1.13
N SER A 280 -34.60 -5.83 1.33
CA SER A 280 -34.28 -7.22 1.72
C SER A 280 -33.99 -8.14 0.55
N THR A 281 -34.56 -7.84 -0.62
CA THR A 281 -34.39 -8.63 -1.83
C THR A 281 -32.94 -8.61 -2.32
N GLN A 282 -32.51 -9.77 -2.82
CA GLN A 282 -31.28 -9.91 -3.59
C GLN A 282 -31.43 -9.16 -4.91
N SER A 283 -30.42 -8.35 -5.25
CA SER A 283 -30.38 -7.62 -6.52
C SER A 283 -29.84 -8.51 -7.62
N ALA A 284 -30.54 -8.56 -8.75
CA ALA A 284 -30.11 -9.23 -9.97
C ALA A 284 -29.60 -8.19 -10.99
N GLU A 285 -28.74 -8.62 -11.93
CA GLU A 285 -28.27 -7.76 -13.04
C GLU A 285 -29.42 -7.20 -13.87
N THR A 286 -30.53 -7.94 -13.98
CA THR A 286 -31.71 -7.57 -14.76
C THR A 286 -32.61 -6.53 -14.11
N ASP A 287 -32.37 -6.15 -12.85
CA ASP A 287 -33.20 -5.17 -12.15
C ASP A 287 -32.87 -3.73 -12.59
N ASP A 288 -33.89 -2.88 -12.74
CA ASP A 288 -33.77 -1.53 -13.32
C ASP A 288 -32.77 -0.59 -12.59
N ASP A 289 -32.51 -0.79 -11.29
CA ASP A 289 -31.59 0.02 -10.46
C ASP A 289 -30.40 -0.79 -9.91
N SER A 290 -30.05 -1.89 -10.56
CA SER A 290 -28.94 -2.76 -10.16
C SER A 290 -27.59 -2.17 -10.57
N ILE A 291 -26.62 -2.21 -9.67
CA ILE A 291 -25.22 -1.88 -9.97
C ILE A 291 -24.29 -3.00 -9.52
N PRO A 292 -23.17 -3.25 -10.23
CA PRO A 292 -22.18 -4.21 -9.77
C PRO A 292 -21.55 -3.71 -8.46
N LEU A 293 -21.51 -4.57 -7.46
CA LEU A 293 -20.79 -4.34 -6.22
C LEU A 293 -19.31 -4.64 -6.44
N PRO A 294 -18.40 -3.66 -6.29
CA PRO A 294 -16.97 -3.91 -6.44
C PRO A 294 -16.48 -4.97 -5.46
N ARG A 295 -15.61 -5.87 -5.92
CA ARG A 295 -14.85 -6.73 -5.02
C ARG A 295 -13.90 -5.88 -4.19
N SER A 296 -13.63 -6.32 -2.96
CA SER A 296 -12.67 -5.63 -2.10
C SER A 296 -11.25 -5.84 -2.60
N ASP A 297 -10.53 -4.76 -2.90
CA ASP A 297 -9.11 -4.79 -3.20
C ASP A 297 -8.28 -5.30 -2.01
N TRP A 298 -8.76 -5.09 -0.78
CA TRP A 298 -8.05 -5.38 0.47
C TRP A 298 -8.41 -6.74 1.09
N MET A 299 -8.50 -7.76 0.23
CA MET A 299 -8.59 -9.16 0.63
C MET A 299 -7.24 -9.73 1.07
N SER A 300 -7.28 -10.57 2.10
CA SER A 300 -6.08 -11.31 2.54
C SER A 300 -5.70 -12.36 1.50
N ALA A 301 -4.43 -12.77 1.48
CA ALA A 301 -3.98 -13.80 0.55
C ALA A 301 -4.69 -15.14 0.78
N ALA A 302 -4.86 -15.54 2.05
CA ALA A 302 -5.56 -16.76 2.41
C ALA A 302 -7.03 -16.75 1.97
N GLU A 303 -7.69 -15.60 2.07
CA GLU A 303 -9.07 -15.42 1.61
C GLU A 303 -9.19 -15.53 0.09
N GLU A 304 -8.33 -14.84 -0.66
CA GLU A 304 -8.36 -14.95 -2.12
C GLU A 304 -8.02 -16.37 -2.59
N MET A 305 -7.10 -17.09 -1.93
CA MET A 305 -6.85 -18.50 -2.23
C MET A 305 -8.08 -19.36 -2.00
N ALA A 306 -8.84 -19.11 -0.93
CA ALA A 306 -10.07 -19.84 -0.66
C ALA A 306 -11.12 -19.58 -1.75
N ASP A 307 -11.25 -18.33 -2.19
CA ASP A 307 -12.17 -17.95 -3.29
C ASP A 307 -11.76 -18.60 -4.61
N ILE A 308 -10.47 -18.60 -4.96
CA ILE A 308 -9.98 -19.24 -6.18
C ILE A 308 -10.27 -20.73 -6.16
N ARG A 309 -9.93 -21.44 -5.07
CA ARG A 309 -10.23 -22.87 -4.93
C ARG A 309 -11.71 -23.15 -5.05
N HIS A 310 -12.54 -22.32 -4.43
CA HIS A 310 -13.99 -22.48 -4.51
C HIS A 310 -14.51 -22.29 -5.94
N SER A 311 -13.94 -21.36 -6.70
CA SER A 311 -14.31 -21.16 -8.11
C SER A 311 -13.86 -22.29 -9.02
N GLU A 312 -12.76 -22.97 -8.70
CA GLU A 312 -12.25 -24.12 -9.46
C GLU A 312 -13.05 -25.40 -9.19
N ASP A 313 -13.57 -25.55 -7.97
CA ASP A 313 -14.40 -26.70 -7.59
C ASP A 313 -15.83 -26.64 -8.15
N GLN A 314 -16.28 -25.47 -8.62
CA GLN A 314 -17.61 -25.31 -9.23
C GLN A 314 -17.56 -25.57 -10.74
N GLU A 315 -18.35 -26.53 -11.22
CA GLU A 315 -18.42 -26.92 -12.64
C GLU A 315 -19.15 -25.88 -13.52
N ASP A 316 -20.00 -25.04 -12.90
CA ASP A 316 -20.76 -23.98 -13.59
C ASP A 316 -20.00 -22.63 -13.49
N PHE A 317 -19.78 -21.98 -14.63
CA PHE A 317 -19.23 -20.62 -14.67
C PHE A 317 -20.29 -19.61 -14.20
N GLU A 318 -20.33 -19.32 -12.90
CA GLU A 318 -21.13 -18.23 -12.35
C GLU A 318 -20.26 -16.96 -12.26
N ASP A 319 -20.71 -15.85 -12.86
CA ASP A 319 -20.00 -14.56 -12.75
C ASP A 319 -19.90 -14.18 -11.26
N PRO A 320 -18.68 -14.04 -10.69
CA PRO A 320 -18.52 -13.70 -9.29
C PRO A 320 -18.97 -12.26 -8.96
N THR A 321 -19.31 -11.46 -9.97
CA THR A 321 -19.75 -10.08 -9.82
C THR A 321 -21.12 -10.02 -9.14
N ARG A 322 -21.11 -9.65 -7.87
CA ARG A 322 -22.33 -9.44 -7.10
C ARG A 322 -22.97 -8.12 -7.48
N HIS A 323 -24.28 -8.03 -7.31
CA HIS A 323 -25.05 -6.83 -7.60
C HIS A 323 -25.70 -6.28 -6.33
N ILE A 324 -25.91 -4.96 -6.31
CA ILE A 324 -26.61 -4.26 -5.24
C ILE A 324 -27.48 -3.16 -5.85
N PHE A 325 -28.61 -2.87 -5.23
CA PHE A 325 -29.42 -1.74 -5.64
C PHE A 325 -28.70 -0.41 -5.40
N GLU A 326 -28.80 0.52 -6.35
CA GLU A 326 -28.18 1.85 -6.24
C GLU A 326 -28.66 2.62 -5.00
N SER A 327 -29.93 2.44 -4.60
CA SER A 327 -30.49 3.02 -3.37
C SER A 327 -29.72 2.58 -2.13
N ASP A 328 -29.41 1.28 -2.06
CA ASP A 328 -28.77 0.66 -0.90
C ASP A 328 -27.30 1.03 -0.86
N ALA A 329 -26.63 1.00 -2.02
CA ALA A 329 -25.26 1.50 -2.15
C ALA A 329 -25.15 2.98 -1.75
N THR A 330 -26.15 3.80 -2.06
CA THR A 330 -26.18 5.21 -1.66
C THR A 330 -26.42 5.38 -0.16
N ALA A 331 -27.33 4.59 0.42
CA ALA A 331 -27.57 4.58 1.86
C ALA A 331 -26.30 4.16 2.64
N ILE A 332 -25.62 3.09 2.20
CA ILE A 332 -24.38 2.61 2.82
C ILE A 332 -23.26 3.65 2.68
N ARG A 333 -23.05 4.25 1.49
CA ARG A 333 -22.04 5.31 1.31
C ARG A 333 -22.28 6.49 2.26
N THR A 334 -23.54 6.90 2.42
CA THR A 334 -23.92 8.00 3.33
C THR A 334 -23.61 7.64 4.77
N PHE A 335 -24.04 6.46 5.22
CA PHE A 335 -23.76 5.90 6.54
C PHE A 335 -22.25 5.88 6.83
N VAL A 336 -21.46 5.24 5.95
CA VAL A 336 -20.01 5.07 6.16
C VAL A 336 -19.32 6.44 6.22
N ARG A 337 -19.67 7.37 5.32
CA ARG A 337 -19.13 8.73 5.34
C ARG A 337 -19.46 9.47 6.63
N GLU A 338 -20.72 9.42 7.08
CA GLU A 338 -21.17 10.06 8.32
C GLU A 338 -20.42 9.50 9.53
N MET A 339 -20.37 8.18 9.66
CA MET A 339 -19.65 7.49 10.73
C MET A 339 -18.17 7.90 10.77
N VAL A 340 -17.49 7.90 9.63
CA VAL A 340 -16.06 8.25 9.56
C VAL A 340 -15.81 9.72 9.89
N THR A 341 -16.53 10.63 9.24
CA THR A 341 -16.27 12.07 9.33
C THR A 341 -16.78 12.72 10.61
N GLN A 342 -17.87 12.19 11.20
CA GLN A 342 -18.50 12.79 12.38
C GLN A 342 -18.19 12.07 13.68
N SER A 343 -17.78 10.79 13.62
CA SER A 343 -17.54 10.00 14.83
C SER A 343 -16.12 9.44 14.92
N ILE A 344 -15.65 8.66 13.94
CA ILE A 344 -14.35 7.97 14.03
C ILE A 344 -13.20 8.98 14.10
N ILE A 345 -13.08 9.87 13.11
CA ILE A 345 -11.96 10.81 13.03
C ILE A 345 -11.95 11.76 14.25
N PRO A 346 -13.05 12.42 14.62
CA PRO A 346 -13.06 13.27 15.83
C PRO A 346 -12.70 12.52 17.12
N THR A 347 -13.12 11.26 17.25
CA THR A 347 -12.76 10.42 18.41
C THR A 347 -11.26 10.11 18.42
N MET A 348 -10.70 9.74 17.27
CA MET A 348 -9.25 9.49 17.14
C MET A 348 -8.44 10.75 17.44
N GLU A 349 -8.82 11.91 16.89
CA GLU A 349 -8.17 13.20 17.15
C GLU A 349 -8.17 13.54 18.64
N ARG A 350 -9.30 13.35 19.31
CA ARG A 350 -9.44 13.54 20.76
C ARG A 350 -8.50 12.59 21.53
N HIS A 351 -8.47 11.31 21.18
CA HIS A 351 -7.59 10.34 21.83
C HIS A 351 -6.11 10.69 21.62
N VAL A 352 -5.71 11.07 20.40
CA VAL A 352 -4.35 11.51 20.10
C VAL A 352 -3.97 12.72 20.96
N SER A 353 -4.83 13.73 21.06
CA SER A 353 -4.59 14.89 21.92
C SER A 353 -4.45 14.49 23.39
N LEU A 354 -5.38 13.69 23.92
CA LEU A 354 -5.37 13.25 25.31
C LEU A 354 -4.11 12.45 25.67
N TRP A 355 -3.76 11.43 24.87
CA TRP A 355 -2.58 10.60 25.15
C TRP A 355 -1.27 11.36 24.93
N ASN A 356 -1.22 12.28 23.97
CA ASN A 356 -0.06 13.13 23.77
C ASN A 356 0.18 14.05 24.98
N ASP A 357 -0.87 14.67 25.51
CA ASP A 357 -0.76 15.57 26.67
C ASP A 357 -0.47 14.81 27.97
N GLN A 358 -1.08 13.64 28.17
CA GLN A 358 -0.98 12.90 29.42
C GLN A 358 0.27 12.03 29.52
N VAL A 359 0.73 11.44 28.41
CA VAL A 359 1.79 10.41 28.43
C VAL A 359 3.04 10.87 27.69
N ALA A 360 2.89 11.28 26.42
CA ALA A 360 4.05 11.49 25.56
C ALA A 360 4.78 12.82 25.84
N SER A 361 4.05 13.92 26.08
CA SER A 361 4.62 15.24 26.37
C SER A 361 5.50 15.24 27.62
N ARG A 362 5.07 14.53 28.67
CA ARG A 362 5.82 14.37 29.93
C ARG A 362 7.17 13.70 29.73
N ARG A 363 7.23 12.72 28.81
CA ARG A 363 8.47 12.02 28.46
C ARG A 363 9.38 12.83 27.53
N ARG A 364 8.84 13.72 26.68
CA ARG A 364 9.62 14.64 25.83
C ARG A 364 10.25 15.82 26.58
N GLY A 365 9.62 16.27 27.67
CA GLY A 365 9.85 17.60 28.24
C GLY A 365 11.03 17.77 29.21
N ILE A 366 11.34 16.81 30.09
CA ILE A 366 12.22 17.10 31.24
C ILE A 366 13.30 16.02 31.51
N THR A 367 13.11 14.77 31.09
CA THR A 367 14.04 13.66 31.42
C THR A 367 14.76 13.06 30.21
N GLY A 368 14.19 13.14 29.00
CA GLY A 368 14.75 12.51 27.79
C GLY A 368 16.01 13.19 27.20
N ARG A 369 16.21 14.50 27.46
CA ARG A 369 17.37 15.23 26.91
C ARG A 369 18.67 15.01 27.68
N PHE A 370 18.61 14.44 28.89
CA PHE A 370 19.79 14.22 29.73
C PHE A 370 20.27 12.76 29.78
N MET A 371 19.44 11.78 29.39
CA MET A 371 19.85 10.35 29.37
C MET A 371 20.64 9.93 28.14
N ASN A 372 20.50 10.61 26.99
CA ASN A 372 21.20 10.24 25.75
C ASN A 372 22.59 10.90 25.57
N LEU A 373 22.99 11.80 26.49
CA LEU A 373 24.32 12.44 26.45
C LEU A 373 25.36 11.75 27.35
N SER A 374 24.96 10.92 28.31
CA SER A 374 25.92 10.25 29.22
C SER A 374 26.54 8.95 28.64
N ARG A 375 25.93 8.33 27.63
CA ARG A 375 26.47 7.09 27.03
C ARG A 375 27.59 7.31 26.01
N LYS A 376 27.83 8.55 25.55
CA LYS A 376 28.89 8.84 24.56
C LYS A 376 30.21 9.32 25.17
N TRP A 377 30.30 9.54 26.49
CA TRP A 377 31.50 10.09 27.14
C TRP A 377 31.65 9.61 28.60
N GLY A 378 31.73 8.29 28.82
CA GLY A 378 31.78 7.74 30.18
C GLY A 378 32.32 6.31 30.27
N GLY A 379 33.34 5.98 29.48
CA GLY A 379 34.16 4.80 29.76
C GLY A 379 35.26 5.21 30.73
N PHE A 380 35.09 4.95 32.02
CA PHE A 380 36.11 4.64 33.05
C PHE A 380 35.42 4.67 34.43
N GLY A 381 35.44 3.55 35.17
CA GLY A 381 35.17 3.54 36.61
C GLY A 381 34.02 2.65 37.05
N SER A 382 34.36 1.42 37.43
CA SER A 382 33.57 0.58 38.33
C SER A 382 33.31 1.30 39.65
N SER A 383 32.04 1.38 40.11
CA SER A 383 31.65 1.31 41.52
C SER A 383 30.14 1.19 41.69
N SER A 384 29.77 0.22 42.51
CA SER A 384 28.45 -0.15 43.01
C SER A 384 27.65 0.96 43.73
N ARG A 385 26.33 0.72 43.81
CA ARG A 385 25.29 1.13 44.79
C ARG A 385 24.84 2.61 44.86
N ASN A 386 23.60 2.88 44.45
CA ASN A 386 22.47 2.93 45.41
C ASN A 386 21.10 2.96 44.69
N SER A 387 20.20 2.11 45.15
CA SER A 387 18.78 2.09 44.80
C SER A 387 18.08 3.30 45.40
N VAL A 388 17.63 4.22 44.54
CA VAL A 388 16.62 5.22 44.88
C VAL A 388 15.29 4.73 44.33
N VAL A 389 14.43 4.32 45.27
CA VAL A 389 13.04 3.96 45.06
C VAL A 389 12.28 5.21 44.62
N GLY A 390 11.66 5.15 43.44
CA GLY A 390 10.88 6.25 42.89
C GLY A 390 10.34 5.99 41.48
N GLY A 391 9.56 4.91 41.32
CA GLY A 391 8.63 4.73 40.20
C GLY A 391 9.20 4.32 38.84
N SER A 392 9.27 3.01 38.57
CA SER A 392 9.12 2.44 37.21
C SER A 392 8.99 0.91 37.30
N SER A 393 7.75 0.43 37.42
CA SER A 393 7.41 -1.00 37.41
C SER A 393 7.12 -1.56 36.01
N SER A 394 7.45 -0.84 34.93
CA SER A 394 7.07 -1.21 33.56
C SER A 394 7.90 -2.38 32.97
N SER A 395 9.21 -2.42 33.22
CA SER A 395 10.09 -3.50 32.72
C SER A 395 9.71 -4.89 33.26
N SER A 396 9.19 -4.96 34.48
CA SER A 396 8.75 -6.23 35.10
C SER A 396 7.44 -6.76 34.53
N ALA A 397 6.57 -5.87 34.03
CA ALA A 397 5.23 -6.24 33.57
C ALA A 397 5.26 -6.97 32.22
N TYR A 398 6.10 -6.49 31.29
CA TYR A 398 6.29 -7.15 30.00
C TYR A 398 6.92 -8.54 30.15
N ASP A 399 7.98 -8.67 30.94
CA ASP A 399 8.71 -9.93 31.12
C ASP A 399 7.84 -11.05 31.72
N THR A 400 6.86 -10.69 32.56
CA THR A 400 5.96 -11.66 33.19
C THR A 400 4.83 -12.13 32.26
N LEU A 401 4.29 -11.23 31.42
CA LEU A 401 3.11 -11.52 30.58
C LEU A 401 3.45 -11.80 29.11
N GLY A 402 4.63 -11.40 28.64
CA GLY A 402 5.01 -11.43 27.23
C GLY A 402 4.31 -10.37 26.36
N PHE A 403 3.47 -9.52 26.95
CA PHE A 403 2.75 -8.43 26.29
C PHE A 403 2.52 -7.25 27.25
N TYR A 404 2.27 -6.06 26.71
CA TYR A 404 1.78 -4.92 27.48
C TYR A 404 0.26 -4.93 27.52
N ARG A 405 -0.32 -4.71 28.70
CA ARG A 405 -1.77 -4.48 28.83
C ARG A 405 -2.14 -3.14 28.17
N ALA A 406 -3.38 -3.02 27.71
CA ALA A 406 -3.84 -1.82 26.98
C ALA A 406 -3.70 -0.50 27.78
N ASP A 407 -3.73 -0.58 29.11
CA ASP A 407 -3.58 0.55 30.04
C ASP A 407 -2.12 0.90 30.38
N ALA A 408 -1.15 0.09 29.94
CA ALA A 408 0.26 0.37 30.15
C ALA A 408 0.71 1.62 29.34
N SER A 409 1.62 2.42 29.91
CA SER A 409 2.06 3.66 29.27
C SER A 409 2.70 3.43 27.90
N GLU A 410 3.39 2.31 27.73
CA GLU A 410 4.02 1.86 26.51
C GLU A 410 2.97 1.48 25.44
N ALA A 411 1.90 0.79 25.85
CA ALA A 411 0.79 0.44 24.96
C ALA A 411 0.01 1.69 24.52
N ILE A 412 -0.26 2.62 25.44
CA ILE A 412 -0.91 3.91 25.13
C ILE A 412 -0.05 4.73 24.16
N MET A 413 1.27 4.79 24.36
CA MET A 413 2.17 5.48 23.42
C MET A 413 2.21 4.79 22.05
N ARG A 414 2.18 3.44 22.01
CA ARG A 414 2.11 2.72 20.72
C ARG A 414 0.82 3.05 19.99
N LYS A 415 -0.33 3.00 20.67
CA LYS A 415 -1.64 3.36 20.13
C LYS A 415 -1.71 4.82 19.66
N LEU A 416 -1.14 5.73 20.43
CA LEU A 416 -0.98 7.14 20.04
C LEU A 416 -0.21 7.28 18.71
N ALA A 417 0.91 6.57 18.58
CA ALA A 417 1.74 6.63 17.37
C ALA A 417 1.03 6.03 16.15
N ASP A 418 0.35 4.90 16.32
CA ASP A 418 -0.42 4.24 15.25
C ASP A 418 -1.64 5.10 14.85
N PHE A 419 -2.35 5.72 15.81
CA PHE A 419 -3.43 6.67 15.51
C PHE A 419 -2.93 7.92 14.78
N ALA A 420 -1.81 8.50 15.23
CA ALA A 420 -1.20 9.63 14.54
C ALA A 420 -0.79 9.25 13.09
N PHE A 421 -0.31 8.02 12.88
CA PHE A 421 -0.01 7.49 11.55
C PHE A 421 -1.30 7.39 10.70
N MET A 422 -2.36 6.76 11.21
CA MET A 422 -3.65 6.66 10.50
C MET A 422 -4.27 8.04 10.17
N LEU A 423 -4.11 9.03 11.07
CA LEU A 423 -4.54 10.42 10.88
C LEU A 423 -3.58 11.25 10.01
N ARG A 424 -2.53 10.65 9.46
CA ARG A 424 -1.53 11.29 8.60
C ARG A 424 -0.69 12.39 9.28
N ASP A 425 -0.59 12.37 10.61
CA ASP A 425 0.39 13.14 11.40
C ASP A 425 1.67 12.33 11.60
N TRP A 426 2.41 12.16 10.51
CA TRP A 426 3.66 11.39 10.47
C TRP A 426 4.74 11.91 11.41
N LYS A 427 4.69 13.21 11.75
CA LYS A 427 5.68 13.84 12.62
C LYS A 427 5.45 13.43 14.07
N LEU A 428 4.20 13.50 14.54
CA LEU A 428 3.87 13.00 15.86
C LEU A 428 4.12 11.48 15.94
N ALA A 429 3.69 10.73 14.92
CA ALA A 429 3.92 9.29 14.84
C ALA A 429 5.42 8.94 14.99
N HIS A 430 6.28 9.50 14.12
CA HIS A 430 7.73 9.27 14.17
C HIS A 430 8.32 9.60 15.54
N SER A 431 8.01 10.77 16.10
CA SER A 431 8.56 11.19 17.39
C SER A 431 8.13 10.30 18.56
N THR A 432 6.97 9.64 18.44
CA THR A 432 6.47 8.71 19.46
C THR A 432 7.10 7.34 19.31
N TYR A 433 7.24 6.83 18.08
CA TYR A 433 7.98 5.58 17.83
C TYR A 433 9.45 5.69 18.24
N ASP A 434 10.09 6.84 18.02
CA ASP A 434 11.50 7.05 18.38
C ASP A 434 11.75 6.90 19.89
N LEU A 435 10.82 7.37 20.73
CA LEU A 435 10.85 7.15 22.18
C LEU A 435 10.65 5.66 22.53
N LEU A 436 9.67 5.02 21.90
CA LEU A 436 9.34 3.62 22.18
C LEU A 436 10.45 2.64 21.80
N ARG A 437 11.24 2.96 20.77
CA ARG A 437 12.35 2.11 20.30
C ARG A 437 13.34 1.81 21.42
N SER A 438 13.78 2.82 22.18
CA SER A 438 14.70 2.59 23.31
C SER A 438 14.03 1.80 24.42
N ASP A 439 12.79 2.17 24.78
CA ASP A 439 12.05 1.54 25.87
C ASP A 439 11.84 0.03 25.62
N PHE A 440 11.45 -0.34 24.40
CA PHE A 440 11.26 -1.74 24.02
C PHE A 440 12.57 -2.53 23.90
N SER A 441 13.67 -1.88 23.50
CA SER A 441 15.00 -2.52 23.48
C SER A 441 15.46 -2.84 24.90
N ASP A 442 15.35 -1.86 25.81
CA ASP A 442 15.74 -1.99 27.21
C ASP A 442 14.90 -3.06 27.92
N ALA A 443 13.61 -3.15 27.60
CA ALA A 443 12.69 -4.19 28.09
C ALA A 443 12.84 -5.55 27.38
N LYS A 444 13.74 -5.69 26.39
CA LYS A 444 13.92 -6.89 25.56
C LYS A 444 12.64 -7.35 24.86
N ALA A 445 11.71 -6.43 24.60
CA ALA A 445 10.47 -6.66 23.88
C ALA A 445 10.72 -6.65 22.36
N TRP A 446 11.46 -7.64 21.85
CA TRP A 446 12.05 -7.59 20.50
C TRP A 446 11.03 -7.41 19.37
N LYS A 447 9.82 -7.98 19.48
CA LYS A 447 8.77 -7.82 18.45
C LYS A 447 8.21 -6.39 18.45
N TYR A 448 8.03 -5.80 19.63
CA TYR A 448 7.63 -4.40 19.81
C TYR A 448 8.73 -3.45 19.33
N HIS A 449 9.98 -3.76 19.66
CA HIS A 449 11.14 -3.01 19.20
C HIS A 449 11.22 -3.03 17.66
N ALA A 450 11.03 -4.19 17.04
CA ALA A 450 11.04 -4.34 15.60
C ALA A 450 9.94 -3.48 14.92
N ALA A 451 8.69 -3.60 15.38
CA ALA A 451 7.56 -2.82 14.85
C ALA A 451 7.69 -1.31 15.09
N ALA A 452 8.30 -0.89 16.21
CA ALA A 452 8.55 0.53 16.47
C ALA A 452 9.64 1.08 15.53
N ASN A 453 10.71 0.32 15.26
CA ASN A 453 11.74 0.70 14.29
C ASN A 453 11.19 0.78 12.87
N GLU A 454 10.41 -0.23 12.45
CA GLU A 454 9.76 -0.29 11.13
C GLU A 454 8.92 0.95 10.88
N MET A 455 8.00 1.28 11.79
CA MET A 455 7.10 2.43 11.60
C MET A 455 7.79 3.77 11.84
N ALA A 456 8.84 3.83 12.68
CA ALA A 456 9.67 5.03 12.79
C ALA A 456 10.36 5.35 11.45
N ALA A 457 10.90 4.32 10.78
CA ALA A 457 11.54 4.44 9.48
C ALA A 457 10.52 4.86 8.41
N ALA A 458 9.37 4.17 8.35
CA ALA A 458 8.30 4.48 7.40
C ALA A 458 7.79 5.92 7.56
N SER A 459 7.51 6.35 8.79
CA SER A 459 7.08 7.73 9.09
C SER A 459 8.13 8.75 8.64
N LEU A 460 9.41 8.47 8.90
CA LEU A 460 10.51 9.32 8.45
C LEU A 460 10.69 9.31 6.94
N LEU A 461 10.40 8.22 6.23
CA LEU A 461 10.48 8.19 4.77
C LEU A 461 9.27 8.87 4.09
N ILE A 462 8.10 8.89 4.73
CA ILE A 462 6.89 9.56 4.20
C ILE A 462 6.93 11.06 4.46
N MET A 463 7.48 11.51 5.59
CA MET A 463 7.54 12.93 5.94
C MET A 463 8.28 13.77 4.88
N PRO A 464 7.77 14.98 4.55
CA PRO A 464 8.48 15.99 3.77
C PRO A 464 9.87 16.29 4.36
N GLN A 465 10.82 16.67 3.50
CA GLN A 465 12.22 16.87 3.88
C GLN A 465 12.34 17.98 4.95
N SER A 466 12.79 17.62 6.15
CA SER A 466 13.00 18.56 7.27
C SER A 466 14.40 18.46 7.90
N LEU A 467 15.19 17.45 7.52
CA LEU A 467 16.49 17.12 8.10
C LEU A 467 17.60 17.12 7.03
N PRO A 468 18.86 17.38 7.40
CA PRO A 468 20.00 17.21 6.51
C PRO A 468 20.07 15.78 5.97
N SER A 469 20.18 15.63 4.64
CA SER A 469 20.01 14.36 3.91
C SER A 469 20.88 13.21 4.44
N LYS A 470 22.14 13.48 4.80
CA LYS A 470 23.09 12.46 5.28
C LYS A 470 22.70 11.87 6.64
N SER A 471 22.47 12.73 7.64
CA SER A 471 22.10 12.29 9.00
C SER A 471 20.77 11.52 9.03
N ARG A 472 19.83 11.92 8.16
CA ARG A 472 18.55 11.24 8.00
C ARG A 472 18.73 9.84 7.42
N GLY A 473 19.56 9.69 6.39
CA GLY A 473 19.87 8.39 5.78
C GLY A 473 20.47 7.41 6.79
N GLU A 474 21.52 7.82 7.52
CA GLU A 474 22.15 6.99 8.56
C GLU A 474 21.15 6.56 9.65
N THR A 475 20.22 7.46 10.03
CA THR A 475 19.18 7.14 11.00
C THR A 475 18.21 6.10 10.45
N ILE A 476 17.71 6.28 9.22
CA ILE A 476 16.81 5.33 8.54
C ILE A 476 17.46 3.95 8.44
N ASP A 477 18.73 3.90 8.06
CA ASP A 477 19.48 2.64 7.98
C ASP A 477 19.55 1.91 9.31
N GLN A 478 19.84 2.63 10.40
CA GLN A 478 19.83 2.04 11.75
C GLN A 478 18.44 1.53 12.14
N MET A 479 17.37 2.24 11.73
CA MET A 479 16.00 1.80 11.98
C MET A 479 15.68 0.50 11.23
N LEU A 480 15.97 0.44 9.92
CA LEU A 480 15.73 -0.74 9.09
C LEU A 480 16.57 -1.94 9.54
N GLU A 481 17.83 -1.72 9.92
CA GLU A 481 18.70 -2.73 10.51
C GLU A 481 18.10 -3.34 11.77
N ALA A 482 17.72 -2.49 12.73
CA ALA A 482 17.18 -2.92 14.01
C ALA A 482 15.83 -3.65 13.83
N ALA A 483 14.97 -3.17 12.93
CA ALA A 483 13.72 -3.82 12.58
C ALA A 483 13.96 -5.22 12.00
N PHE A 484 14.77 -5.31 10.94
CA PHE A 484 15.05 -6.57 10.25
C PHE A 484 15.74 -7.59 11.16
N TYR A 485 16.79 -7.18 11.88
CA TYR A 485 17.51 -8.05 12.80
C TYR A 485 16.59 -8.59 13.91
N SER A 486 15.75 -7.73 14.47
CA SER A 486 14.83 -8.13 15.55
C SER A 486 13.77 -9.09 15.04
N TYR A 487 13.09 -8.80 13.93
CA TYR A 487 12.11 -9.72 13.36
C TYR A 487 12.75 -11.05 12.94
N HIS A 488 13.84 -10.99 12.16
CA HIS A 488 14.44 -12.18 11.57
C HIS A 488 15.19 -13.04 12.59
N THR A 489 16.06 -12.44 13.40
CA THR A 489 16.98 -13.17 14.29
C THR A 489 16.45 -13.34 15.71
N ARG A 490 15.75 -12.34 16.26
CA ARG A 490 15.30 -12.38 17.67
C ARG A 490 13.90 -12.98 17.84
N CYS A 491 13.00 -12.70 16.90
CA CYS A 491 11.61 -13.13 16.96
C CYS A 491 11.27 -14.27 15.99
N SER A 492 12.20 -14.65 15.10
CA SER A 492 11.95 -15.65 14.05
C SER A 492 10.64 -15.40 13.28
N SER A 493 10.36 -14.14 12.97
CA SER A 493 9.17 -13.69 12.24
C SER A 493 9.56 -13.32 10.80
N PRO A 494 9.50 -14.27 9.84
CA PRO A 494 9.81 -14.00 8.44
C PRO A 494 8.87 -12.97 7.83
N PHE A 495 7.57 -13.04 8.17
CA PHE A 495 6.56 -12.07 7.71
C PHE A 495 6.93 -10.63 8.10
N GLY A 496 7.26 -10.36 9.38
CA GLY A 496 7.64 -9.02 9.83
C GLY A 496 8.95 -8.53 9.17
N ALA A 497 9.94 -9.43 9.01
CA ALA A 497 11.19 -9.11 8.34
C ALA A 497 10.99 -8.76 6.85
N LEU A 498 10.19 -9.56 6.13
CA LEU A 498 9.83 -9.32 4.74
C LEU A 498 9.05 -8.01 4.58
N ARG A 499 8.01 -7.81 5.40
CA ARG A 499 7.15 -6.61 5.38
C ARG A 499 7.99 -5.35 5.62
N SER A 500 8.80 -5.35 6.68
CA SER A 500 9.60 -4.18 7.06
C SER A 500 10.59 -3.74 5.98
N LEU A 501 11.33 -4.68 5.37
CA LEU A 501 12.26 -4.33 4.29
C LEU A 501 11.55 -3.97 3.00
N THR A 502 10.49 -4.67 2.61
CA THR A 502 9.72 -4.33 1.40
C THR A 502 9.16 -2.91 1.47
N LEU A 503 8.59 -2.52 2.62
CA LEU A 503 8.14 -1.16 2.88
C LEU A 503 9.29 -0.14 2.80
N GLY A 504 10.41 -0.45 3.46
CA GLY A 504 11.60 0.40 3.45
C GLY A 504 12.14 0.63 2.04
N ILE A 505 12.27 -0.43 1.24
CA ILE A 505 12.77 -0.40 -0.15
C ILE A 505 11.89 0.50 -1.01
N GLU A 506 10.57 0.33 -0.98
CA GLU A 506 9.64 1.12 -1.80
C GLU A 506 9.62 2.59 -1.40
N LEU A 507 9.59 2.88 -0.10
CA LEU A 507 9.63 4.26 0.39
C LEU A 507 10.97 4.96 0.11
N LEU A 508 12.10 4.23 0.18
CA LEU A 508 13.42 4.74 -0.23
C LEU A 508 13.48 5.00 -1.73
N ARG A 509 12.95 4.10 -2.57
CA ARG A 509 12.86 4.27 -4.02
C ARG A 509 12.07 5.52 -4.38
N LEU A 510 10.88 5.70 -3.80
CA LEU A 510 10.01 6.86 -4.02
C LEU A 510 10.67 8.20 -3.64
N ARG A 511 11.63 8.17 -2.71
CA ARG A 511 12.39 9.37 -2.30
C ARG A 511 13.45 9.79 -3.33
N GLY A 512 13.90 8.87 -4.17
CA GLY A 512 14.87 9.13 -5.23
C GLY A 512 16.29 9.47 -4.75
N GLY A 513 17.14 9.90 -5.68
CA GLY A 513 18.50 10.35 -5.37
C GLY A 513 19.40 9.23 -4.80
N SER A 514 20.10 9.52 -3.69
CA SER A 514 20.96 8.53 -3.02
C SER A 514 20.15 7.42 -2.32
N CYS A 515 18.89 7.68 -1.97
CA CYS A 515 18.01 6.68 -1.34
C CYS A 515 17.77 5.48 -2.25
N ILE A 516 17.93 5.62 -3.57
CA ILE A 516 17.86 4.50 -4.51
C ILE A 516 19.00 3.48 -4.26
N ASP A 517 20.22 3.94 -3.97
CA ASP A 517 21.32 3.01 -3.69
C ASP A 517 21.06 2.25 -2.37
N ASP A 518 20.46 2.92 -1.38
CA ASP A 518 20.05 2.31 -0.11
C ASP A 518 18.91 1.31 -0.30
N ALA A 519 17.90 1.65 -1.11
CA ALA A 519 16.80 0.75 -1.46
C ALA A 519 17.35 -0.54 -2.07
N VAL A 520 18.28 -0.43 -3.02
CA VAL A 520 18.89 -1.61 -3.64
C VAL A 520 19.72 -2.42 -2.65
N ARG A 521 20.52 -1.77 -1.80
CA ARG A 521 21.31 -2.47 -0.78
C ARG A 521 20.41 -3.28 0.16
N TRP A 522 19.29 -2.72 0.59
CA TRP A 522 18.30 -3.42 1.43
C TRP A 522 17.59 -4.55 0.67
N GLY A 523 17.28 -4.37 -0.62
CA GLY A 523 16.69 -5.43 -1.44
C GLY A 523 17.65 -6.60 -1.71
N ILE A 524 18.94 -6.34 -1.92
CA ILE A 524 19.97 -7.40 -2.01
C ILE A 524 20.04 -8.17 -0.69
N ARG A 525 20.05 -7.47 0.45
CA ARG A 525 20.03 -8.12 1.76
C ARG A 525 18.79 -9.00 1.96
N LEU A 526 17.62 -8.54 1.48
CA LEU A 526 16.39 -9.32 1.54
C LEU A 526 16.50 -10.61 0.69
N LEU A 527 17.07 -10.53 -0.51
CA LEU A 527 17.37 -11.70 -1.35
C LEU A 527 18.35 -12.67 -0.68
N ASP A 528 19.39 -12.15 -0.04
CA ASP A 528 20.41 -12.95 0.66
C ASP A 528 19.85 -13.64 1.91
N SER A 529 18.82 -13.06 2.53
CA SER A 529 18.18 -13.62 3.73
C SER A 529 17.37 -14.89 3.48
N LYS A 530 17.07 -15.22 2.21
CA LYS A 530 16.27 -16.40 1.79
C LYS A 530 14.88 -16.49 2.45
N ILE A 531 14.31 -15.33 2.83
CA ILE A 531 12.95 -15.24 3.35
C ILE A 531 11.91 -15.27 2.20
N LEU A 532 12.27 -14.69 1.05
CA LEU A 532 11.42 -14.66 -0.14
C LEU A 532 11.24 -16.08 -0.69
N GLY A 533 10.02 -16.41 -1.12
CA GLY A 533 9.76 -17.59 -1.95
C GLY A 533 10.24 -17.35 -3.39
N SER A 534 9.96 -18.30 -4.28
CA SER A 534 10.44 -18.23 -5.68
C SER A 534 9.82 -17.07 -6.45
N VAL A 535 8.53 -16.79 -6.24
CA VAL A 535 7.82 -15.67 -6.87
C VAL A 535 8.32 -14.36 -6.30
N GLY A 536 8.40 -14.24 -4.96
CA GLY A 536 8.94 -13.07 -4.30
C GLY A 536 10.39 -12.76 -4.68
N ASP A 537 11.23 -13.77 -4.86
CA ASP A 537 12.64 -13.65 -5.28
C ASP A 537 12.76 -13.06 -6.70
N ALA A 538 12.01 -13.59 -7.67
CA ALA A 538 12.02 -13.08 -9.04
C ALA A 538 11.43 -11.66 -9.14
N LEU A 539 10.30 -11.41 -8.45
CA LEU A 539 9.71 -10.08 -8.37
C LEU A 539 10.64 -9.06 -7.71
N MET A 540 11.35 -9.43 -6.65
CA MET A 540 12.31 -8.53 -6.02
C MET A 540 13.48 -8.20 -6.97
N LYS A 541 13.96 -9.15 -7.77
CA LYS A 541 14.96 -8.89 -8.82
C LYS A 541 14.44 -7.88 -9.86
N GLU A 542 13.19 -8.01 -10.33
CA GLU A 542 12.56 -7.00 -11.18
C GLU A 542 12.55 -5.62 -10.50
N ARG A 543 12.19 -5.57 -9.21
CA ARG A 543 12.16 -4.30 -8.48
C ARG A 543 13.54 -3.66 -8.35
N LEU A 544 14.58 -4.45 -8.15
CA LEU A 544 15.95 -3.94 -8.12
C LEU A 544 16.39 -3.37 -9.47
N ALA A 545 15.97 -4.00 -10.59
CA ALA A 545 16.17 -3.45 -11.92
C ALA A 545 15.49 -2.08 -12.06
N VAL A 546 14.20 -1.99 -11.69
CA VAL A 546 13.42 -0.75 -11.71
C VAL A 546 14.04 0.34 -10.83
N CYS A 547 14.54 0.00 -9.63
CA CYS A 547 15.25 0.95 -8.77
C CYS A 547 16.49 1.53 -9.46
N TYR A 548 17.31 0.71 -10.09
CA TYR A 548 18.48 1.21 -10.81
C TYR A 548 18.13 2.01 -12.06
N ALA A 549 17.05 1.64 -12.75
CA ALA A 549 16.53 2.37 -13.91
C ALA A 549 16.04 3.77 -13.53
N SER A 550 15.42 3.93 -12.35
CA SER A 550 14.87 5.20 -11.88
C SER A 550 15.92 6.19 -11.38
N LYS A 551 17.21 5.86 -11.40
CA LYS A 551 18.28 6.77 -10.94
C LYS A 551 18.74 7.69 -12.08
N PRO A 552 18.42 9.00 -12.04
CA PRO A 552 18.87 9.93 -13.06
C PRO A 552 20.39 10.10 -12.99
N GLY A 553 21.02 10.20 -14.16
CA GLY A 553 22.41 10.64 -14.26
C GLY A 553 22.55 12.15 -14.02
N VAL A 554 23.75 12.57 -13.63
CA VAL A 554 24.07 14.00 -13.39
C VAL A 554 24.87 14.57 -14.55
N GLY A 555 24.51 15.78 -14.99
CA GLY A 555 25.21 16.51 -16.07
C GLY A 555 24.90 15.98 -17.47
N SER A 556 25.54 16.58 -18.49
CA SER A 556 25.34 16.25 -19.90
C SER A 556 25.76 14.82 -20.28
N GLY A 557 26.72 14.25 -19.53
CA GLY A 557 27.15 12.85 -19.69
C GLY A 557 26.34 11.86 -18.85
N ALA A 558 25.28 12.30 -18.17
CA ALA A 558 24.44 11.47 -17.29
C ALA A 558 25.26 10.60 -16.30
N TRP A 559 26.33 11.18 -15.73
CA TRP A 559 27.24 10.48 -14.83
C TRP A 559 26.46 9.90 -13.65
N GLY A 560 26.68 8.62 -13.36
CA GLY A 560 26.12 7.96 -12.18
C GLY A 560 24.75 7.33 -12.41
N HIS A 561 24.21 7.41 -13.64
CA HIS A 561 23.10 6.56 -14.04
C HIS A 561 23.50 5.08 -13.85
N ARG A 562 22.52 4.22 -13.52
CA ARG A 562 22.79 2.80 -13.25
C ARG A 562 22.12 1.87 -14.27
N LYS A 563 21.85 2.35 -15.49
CA LYS A 563 21.20 1.60 -16.57
C LYS A 563 21.83 0.20 -16.84
N ARG A 564 23.16 0.08 -16.90
CA ARG A 564 23.82 -1.24 -17.05
C ARG A 564 23.53 -2.20 -15.89
N LYS A 565 23.44 -1.69 -14.65
CA LYS A 565 23.04 -2.50 -13.49
C LYS A 565 21.58 -2.89 -13.60
N SER A 566 20.71 -1.97 -14.04
CA SER A 566 19.31 -2.30 -14.32
C SER A 566 19.20 -3.47 -15.29
N ALA A 567 19.86 -3.40 -16.44
CA ALA A 567 19.85 -4.47 -17.44
C ALA A 567 20.36 -5.81 -16.89
N MET A 568 21.42 -5.79 -16.06
CA MET A 568 21.89 -7.00 -15.36
C MET A 568 20.81 -7.60 -14.45
N TRP A 569 20.11 -6.78 -13.66
CA TRP A 569 19.02 -7.27 -12.80
C TRP A 569 17.81 -7.75 -13.60
N CYS A 570 17.53 -7.17 -14.77
CA CYS A 570 16.55 -7.72 -15.70
C CYS A 570 16.95 -9.13 -16.17
N ILE A 571 18.21 -9.37 -16.52
CA ILE A 571 18.69 -10.71 -16.89
C ILE A 571 18.52 -11.71 -15.74
N LEU A 572 18.91 -11.31 -14.52
CA LEU A 572 18.75 -12.17 -13.33
C LEU A 572 17.27 -12.46 -13.00
N ALA A 573 16.38 -11.48 -13.20
CA ALA A 573 14.94 -11.69 -13.06
C ALA A 573 14.42 -12.66 -14.14
N GLY A 574 14.89 -12.50 -15.38
CA GLY A 574 14.58 -13.39 -16.50
C GLY A 574 14.97 -14.85 -16.21
N GLU A 575 16.21 -15.08 -15.75
CA GLU A 575 16.68 -16.39 -15.33
C GLU A 575 15.83 -16.99 -14.20
N ALA A 576 15.48 -16.18 -13.20
CA ALA A 576 14.65 -16.62 -12.08
C ALA A 576 13.24 -17.04 -12.53
N TRP A 577 12.64 -16.32 -13.48
CA TRP A 577 11.35 -16.70 -14.08
C TRP A 577 11.44 -17.91 -15.00
N HIS A 578 12.50 -18.00 -15.79
CA HIS A 578 12.76 -19.14 -16.66
C HIS A 578 12.86 -20.44 -15.86
N THR A 579 13.58 -20.42 -14.73
CA THR A 579 13.70 -21.57 -13.82
C THR A 579 12.35 -22.00 -13.24
N GLN A 580 11.40 -21.06 -13.12
CA GLN A 580 10.03 -21.29 -12.65
C GLN A 580 9.04 -21.60 -13.79
N GLN A 581 9.53 -21.78 -15.03
CA GLN A 581 8.71 -22.00 -16.23
C GLN A 581 7.68 -20.88 -16.48
N LYS A 582 7.97 -19.65 -16.04
CA LYS A 582 7.18 -18.45 -16.33
C LYS A 582 7.80 -17.74 -17.54
N TYR A 583 7.60 -18.33 -18.71
CA TYR A 583 8.33 -17.93 -19.91
C TYR A 583 7.95 -16.53 -20.38
N ILE A 584 6.69 -16.08 -20.23
CA ILE A 584 6.31 -14.72 -20.63
C ILE A 584 7.01 -13.69 -19.75
N GLN A 585 7.05 -13.92 -18.43
CA GLN A 585 7.76 -13.00 -17.53
C GLN A 585 9.27 -13.00 -17.79
N SER A 586 9.85 -14.16 -18.10
CA SER A 586 11.24 -14.27 -18.50
C SER A 586 11.53 -13.45 -19.78
N GLN A 587 10.71 -13.63 -20.82
CA GLN A 587 10.85 -12.92 -22.08
C GLN A 587 10.76 -11.40 -21.88
N ARG A 588 9.79 -10.94 -21.05
CA ARG A 588 9.62 -9.53 -20.75
C ARG A 588 10.87 -8.92 -20.11
N CYS A 589 11.49 -9.64 -19.17
CA CYS A 589 12.70 -9.21 -18.50
C CYS A 589 13.90 -9.14 -19.48
N LEU A 590 14.07 -10.15 -20.35
CA LEU A 590 15.16 -10.18 -21.33
C LEU A 590 15.00 -9.13 -22.42
N ASN A 591 13.77 -8.89 -22.88
CA ASN A 591 13.46 -7.82 -23.83
C ASN A 591 13.81 -6.45 -23.26
N GLU A 592 13.49 -6.20 -21.98
CA GLU A 592 13.88 -4.97 -21.31
C GLU A 592 15.40 -4.83 -21.17
N ALA A 593 16.11 -5.90 -20.82
CA ALA A 593 17.57 -5.90 -20.78
C ALA A 593 18.18 -5.54 -22.15
N GLY A 594 17.68 -6.17 -23.22
CA GLY A 594 18.09 -5.90 -24.60
C GLY A 594 17.80 -4.45 -25.01
N ARG A 595 16.61 -3.93 -24.67
CA ARG A 595 16.23 -2.54 -24.89
C ARG A 595 17.21 -1.58 -24.22
N ILE A 596 17.50 -1.77 -22.93
CA ILE A 596 18.45 -0.93 -22.19
C ILE A 596 19.85 -1.01 -22.81
N TYR A 597 20.34 -2.20 -23.18
CA TYR A 597 21.65 -2.34 -23.80
C TYR A 597 21.73 -1.71 -25.21
N SER A 598 20.63 -1.69 -25.95
CA SER A 598 20.56 -1.06 -27.28
C SER A 598 20.64 0.48 -27.24
N GLU A 599 20.27 1.10 -26.13
CA GLU A 599 20.30 2.56 -25.96
C GLU A 599 21.72 3.13 -25.82
N PHE A 600 22.76 2.31 -25.66
CA PHE A 600 24.14 2.77 -25.47
C PHE A 600 24.87 2.90 -26.82
N PRO A 601 25.07 4.11 -27.39
CA PRO A 601 25.50 4.28 -28.78
C PRO A 601 26.97 3.89 -29.06
N HIS A 602 27.79 3.74 -28.02
CA HIS A 602 29.22 3.46 -28.11
C HIS A 602 29.64 2.19 -27.34
N GLU A 603 28.67 1.49 -26.77
CA GLU A 603 28.89 0.30 -25.97
C GLU A 603 28.13 -0.80 -26.69
N ASN A 604 28.81 -1.85 -27.14
CA ASN A 604 28.13 -2.97 -27.81
C ASN A 604 27.33 -3.81 -26.79
N GLY A 605 26.67 -3.18 -25.81
CA GLY A 605 26.02 -3.81 -24.68
C GLY A 605 26.94 -4.85 -24.00
N ILE A 606 26.47 -6.09 -24.00
CA ILE A 606 27.20 -7.25 -23.49
C ILE A 606 28.01 -8.00 -24.55
N SER A 607 27.99 -7.61 -25.83
CA SER A 607 28.58 -8.42 -26.91
C SER A 607 30.11 -8.53 -26.86
N LYS A 608 30.77 -7.65 -26.11
CA LYS A 608 32.22 -7.75 -25.82
C LYS A 608 32.54 -8.75 -24.69
N PHE A 609 31.53 -9.26 -24.00
CA PHE A 609 31.65 -10.19 -22.88
C PHE A 609 31.13 -11.55 -23.29
N ASN A 610 31.97 -12.37 -23.94
CA ASN A 610 31.57 -13.66 -24.53
C ASN A 610 30.70 -14.50 -23.59
N LEU A 611 31.13 -14.72 -22.34
CA LEU A 611 30.35 -15.52 -21.37
C LEU A 611 28.96 -14.94 -21.06
N ALA A 612 28.85 -13.61 -20.96
CA ALA A 612 27.55 -12.98 -20.69
C ALA A 612 26.66 -13.02 -21.94
N ASN A 613 27.25 -12.85 -23.12
CA ASN A 613 26.54 -12.94 -24.39
C ASN A 613 26.03 -14.37 -24.63
N ASP A 614 26.90 -15.38 -24.46
CA ASP A 614 26.54 -16.79 -24.60
C ASP A 614 25.45 -17.20 -23.60
N PHE A 615 25.53 -16.72 -22.36
CA PHE A 615 24.49 -16.96 -21.35
C PHE A 615 23.14 -16.39 -21.75
N VAL A 616 23.09 -15.11 -22.16
CA VAL A 616 21.83 -14.45 -22.54
C VAL A 616 21.27 -15.07 -23.81
N SER A 617 22.11 -15.36 -24.80
CA SER A 617 21.69 -16.03 -26.04
C SER A 617 21.17 -17.45 -25.79
N GLY A 618 21.80 -18.21 -24.90
CA GLY A 618 21.31 -19.53 -24.49
C GLY A 618 19.94 -19.45 -23.83
N LEU A 619 19.74 -18.50 -22.91
CA LEU A 619 18.46 -18.28 -22.25
C LEU A 619 17.36 -17.81 -23.21
N GLN A 620 17.70 -17.01 -24.23
CA GLN A 620 16.77 -16.59 -25.29
C GLN A 620 16.40 -17.75 -26.20
N HIS A 621 17.37 -18.57 -26.63
CA HIS A 621 17.13 -19.74 -27.46
C HIS A 621 16.21 -20.75 -26.77
N ASP A 622 16.50 -21.09 -25.50
CA ASP A 622 15.66 -21.99 -24.71
C ASP A 622 14.23 -21.46 -24.57
N LEU A 623 14.07 -20.15 -24.45
CA LEU A 623 12.78 -19.49 -24.31
C LEU A 623 11.99 -19.48 -25.62
N ASP A 624 12.64 -19.21 -26.75
CA ASP A 624 12.03 -19.26 -28.08
C ASP A 624 11.54 -20.69 -28.37
N ASP A 625 12.37 -21.71 -28.11
CA ASP A 625 11.98 -23.11 -28.25
C ASP A 625 10.72 -23.46 -27.42
N LYS A 626 10.63 -22.95 -26.17
CA LYS A 626 9.49 -23.24 -25.29
C LYS A 626 8.22 -22.49 -25.64
N LEU A 627 8.34 -21.31 -26.22
CA LEU A 627 7.20 -20.52 -26.69
C LEU A 627 6.71 -21.02 -28.05
N ASP A 628 7.60 -21.50 -28.93
CA ASP A 628 7.27 -22.01 -30.26
C ASP A 628 6.67 -23.44 -30.23
N VAL A 629 7.22 -24.36 -29.42
CA VAL A 629 6.73 -25.75 -29.32
C VAL A 629 5.25 -25.84 -28.87
N ASN A 630 4.75 -24.84 -28.15
CA ASN A 630 3.36 -24.79 -27.70
C ASN A 630 2.40 -24.16 -28.74
N GLY A 631 2.92 -23.56 -29.82
CA GLY A 631 2.12 -23.02 -30.93
C GLY A 631 1.79 -24.04 -32.03
N GLU A 632 2.54 -25.14 -32.12
CA GLU A 632 2.39 -26.15 -33.19
C GLU A 632 1.40 -27.29 -32.88
N GLY A 633 0.64 -27.20 -31.79
CA GLY A 633 -0.33 -28.22 -31.37
C GLY A 633 -1.59 -28.36 -32.25
N ASN A 634 -1.76 -27.53 -33.28
CA ASN A 634 -2.92 -27.55 -34.18
C ASN A 634 -2.54 -27.79 -35.65
N GLN A 635 -1.71 -28.80 -35.92
CA GLN A 635 -1.55 -29.30 -37.29
C GLN A 635 -2.74 -30.20 -37.67
N SER A 636 -3.70 -29.63 -38.40
CA SER A 636 -4.65 -30.41 -39.21
C SER A 636 -3.92 -30.97 -40.45
N PRO A 637 -4.26 -32.18 -40.94
CA PRO A 637 -3.46 -32.85 -41.95
C PRO A 637 -3.66 -32.26 -43.35
N SER A 638 -2.54 -31.95 -44.00
CA SER A 638 -2.26 -31.92 -45.44
C SER A 638 -3.44 -31.73 -46.42
N GLN A 639 -3.48 -30.58 -47.08
CA GLN A 639 -3.88 -30.49 -48.49
C GLN A 639 -2.91 -29.56 -49.22
N GLY A 640 -2.18 -30.12 -50.20
CA GLY A 640 -1.32 -29.35 -51.08
C GLY A 640 -2.12 -28.54 -52.10
N VAL A 641 -1.44 -27.60 -52.77
CA VAL A 641 -1.45 -27.39 -54.23
C VAL A 641 -0.63 -26.11 -54.58
N GLU A 642 0.39 -26.35 -55.40
CA GLU A 642 0.99 -25.55 -56.49
C GLU A 642 1.80 -24.26 -56.24
N GLU A 643 3.09 -24.38 -56.59
CA GLU A 643 4.03 -23.33 -56.99
C GLU A 643 3.54 -22.54 -58.22
N LEU A 644 3.66 -21.21 -58.15
CA LEU A 644 3.76 -20.35 -59.33
C LEU A 644 5.07 -19.54 -59.24
N ILE A 645 6.03 -19.97 -60.04
CA ILE A 645 7.31 -19.31 -60.32
C ILE A 645 7.05 -18.25 -61.40
N VAL A 646 7.46 -17.00 -61.16
CA VAL A 646 7.63 -15.99 -62.22
C VAL A 646 8.97 -15.29 -62.00
N ASP A 647 9.85 -15.47 -62.98
CA ASP A 647 11.18 -14.88 -63.10
C ASP A 647 11.14 -13.35 -63.28
N GLU A 648 12.04 -12.63 -62.60
CA GLU A 648 12.31 -11.21 -62.90
C GLU A 648 13.78 -11.06 -63.34
N GLU A 649 13.96 -10.85 -64.65
CA GLU A 649 15.25 -10.55 -65.28
C GLU A 649 15.70 -9.12 -64.98
N SER A 650 16.97 -9.00 -64.62
CA SER A 650 17.73 -7.77 -64.40
C SER A 650 18.20 -7.13 -65.71
N GLU A 651 18.23 -5.78 -65.81
CA GLU A 651 19.38 -5.04 -66.34
C GLU A 651 19.38 -3.53 -65.98
N PRO A 652 20.56 -2.87 -65.85
CA PRO A 652 20.75 -1.52 -65.30
C PRO A 652 20.96 -0.44 -66.38
N LEU A 653 20.87 0.87 -66.04
CA LEU A 653 21.76 1.96 -66.52
C LEU A 653 21.30 3.40 -66.15
N ASP A 654 22.09 4.01 -65.25
CA ASP A 654 22.75 5.32 -65.18
C ASP A 654 22.29 6.64 -65.90
N LEU A 655 22.62 7.76 -65.21
CA LEU A 655 22.92 9.17 -65.61
C LEU A 655 21.84 10.28 -65.73
N ARG A 656 21.93 11.20 -64.74
CA ARG A 656 22.08 12.69 -64.82
C ARG A 656 20.97 13.62 -65.40
N SER A 657 20.55 14.53 -64.50
CA SER A 657 20.57 16.02 -64.60
C SER A 657 19.55 16.83 -65.45
N ARG A 658 18.83 17.72 -64.72
CA ARG A 658 18.35 19.12 -65.03
C ARG A 658 17.08 19.39 -65.88
N ARG A 659 16.08 20.05 -65.25
CA ARG A 659 15.40 21.35 -65.57
C ARG A 659 14.22 21.56 -64.58
N ALA A 660 14.05 22.65 -63.81
CA ALA A 660 13.75 24.09 -64.10
C ALA A 660 12.37 24.26 -64.81
N SER A 661 11.36 25.06 -64.42
CA SER A 661 11.23 26.26 -63.55
C SER A 661 9.73 26.56 -63.27
N MET A 662 9.39 27.40 -62.27
CA MET A 662 8.76 28.73 -62.49
C MET A 662 8.56 29.57 -61.20
N MET A 663 8.85 30.87 -61.36
CA MET A 663 8.78 32.05 -60.45
C MET A 663 7.33 32.39 -60.03
N GLY A 664 7.01 33.28 -59.07
CA GLY A 664 7.69 34.33 -58.27
C GLY A 664 6.65 34.85 -57.24
N ARG A 665 6.92 35.72 -56.25
CA ARG A 665 7.55 37.05 -56.22
C ARG A 665 7.75 37.48 -54.75
N GLY A 666 8.68 38.42 -54.51
CA GLY A 666 8.64 39.33 -53.35
C GLY A 666 9.91 39.39 -52.49
N ALA A 667 10.87 40.23 -52.91
CA ALA A 667 12.22 40.45 -52.39
C ALA A 667 12.28 41.24 -51.03
N VAL A 668 13.03 40.79 -50.00
CA VAL A 668 14.42 41.11 -49.51
C VAL A 668 14.75 42.57 -49.12
N PRO A 669 15.83 42.89 -48.35
CA PRO A 669 16.68 42.09 -47.41
C PRO A 669 17.14 42.81 -46.11
N ALA A 670 17.90 42.06 -45.30
CA ALA A 670 18.71 42.46 -44.14
C ALA A 670 20.09 43.09 -44.48
N ALA A 671 20.71 43.74 -43.48
CA ALA A 671 22.16 43.87 -43.20
C ALA A 671 22.32 44.72 -41.90
N SER A 672 22.87 44.31 -40.74
CA SER A 672 24.17 43.72 -40.34
C SER A 672 25.28 44.75 -39.99
N LEU A 673 25.65 44.78 -38.69
CA LEU A 673 27.01 45.01 -38.08
C LEU A 673 27.65 46.42 -38.31
N GLU A 674 28.44 47.07 -37.42
CA GLU A 674 29.31 46.62 -36.32
C GLU A 674 29.86 47.83 -35.48
N THR A 675 30.09 47.61 -34.17
CA THR A 675 31.17 48.11 -33.25
C THR A 675 31.50 49.60 -32.93
N ALA A 676 31.28 49.96 -31.64
CA ALA A 676 32.14 50.54 -30.56
C ALA A 676 32.94 51.87 -30.75
N PRO A 677 33.50 52.56 -29.71
CA PRO A 677 33.50 52.37 -28.23
C PRO A 677 33.23 53.66 -27.37
N LEU A 678 33.42 53.53 -26.03
CA LEU A 678 33.20 54.45 -24.87
C LEU A 678 33.99 55.79 -24.82
N HIS A 679 33.40 56.88 -24.27
CA HIS A 679 33.76 57.59 -23.00
C HIS A 679 32.85 58.80 -22.68
N GLU A 680 32.71 59.09 -21.38
CA GLU A 680 32.17 60.25 -20.60
C GLU A 680 32.55 61.68 -21.10
N VAL A 681 31.99 62.85 -20.72
CA VAL A 681 31.00 63.40 -19.76
C VAL A 681 30.77 64.88 -20.15
N THR A 682 29.58 65.47 -19.98
CA THR A 682 29.36 66.83 -19.42
C THR A 682 27.85 67.20 -19.33
N SER A 683 27.47 67.71 -18.16
CA SER A 683 26.20 68.33 -17.74
C SER A 683 26.02 69.76 -18.34
N PRO A 684 24.94 70.57 -18.11
CA PRO A 684 24.34 70.93 -16.79
C PRO A 684 22.78 71.12 -16.74
N VAL A 685 22.11 70.83 -15.60
CA VAL A 685 21.50 71.75 -14.57
C VAL A 685 20.45 72.75 -15.15
N LYS A 686 19.16 72.86 -14.76
CA LYS A 686 18.40 73.10 -13.50
C LYS A 686 16.89 73.01 -13.90
N GLU A 687 15.85 72.82 -13.08
CA GLU A 687 15.38 73.55 -11.90
C GLU A 687 14.05 72.92 -11.37
N LYS A 688 13.85 72.91 -10.03
CA LYS A 688 12.62 73.13 -9.23
C LYS A 688 11.32 72.32 -9.50
N ALA A 689 10.42 72.06 -8.54
CA ALA A 689 10.37 72.15 -7.08
C ALA A 689 9.03 71.54 -6.61
N ASP A 690 9.08 70.92 -5.43
CA ASP A 690 8.08 70.96 -4.34
C ASP A 690 6.67 70.36 -4.48
N GLY A 691 6.21 69.82 -3.35
CA GLY A 691 4.79 69.77 -3.01
C GLY A 691 4.26 68.42 -2.55
N SER A 692 4.45 68.14 -1.27
CA SER A 692 3.67 67.23 -0.41
C SER A 692 2.15 67.29 -0.62
N VAL A 693 1.43 66.20 -0.32
CA VAL A 693 0.37 66.10 0.73
C VAL A 693 -0.34 64.73 0.67
N GLN A 694 -0.65 64.20 1.86
CA GLN A 694 -1.50 63.05 2.20
C GLN A 694 -2.95 63.26 1.70
N ASP A 695 -3.75 62.26 1.37
CA ASP A 695 -4.73 61.61 2.27
C ASP A 695 -5.60 60.70 1.38
N GLU A 696 -5.79 59.44 1.78
CA GLU A 696 -7.05 58.85 2.26
C GLU A 696 -7.95 58.15 1.22
N PHE A 697 -8.23 56.90 1.56
CA PHE A 697 -9.42 56.06 1.33
C PHE A 697 -9.90 55.70 -0.09
N GLY A 698 -9.90 54.38 -0.30
CA GLY A 698 -10.55 53.62 -1.36
C GLY A 698 -10.18 52.15 -1.22
#